data_AF-A0A2S5BC53-F1
#
_entry.id   AF-A0A2S5BC53-F1
#
_cell.length_a   1.000
_cell.length_b   1.000
_cell.length_c   1.000
_cell.angle_alpha   90.00
_cell.angle_beta   90.00
_cell.angle_gamma   90.00
#
_symmetry.space_group_name_H-M   'P 1'
#
loop_
_entity.id
_entity.type
_entity.pdbx_description
1 polymer ?
#
loop_
_entity_poly.entity_id
_entity_poly.type
_entity_poly.pdbx_seq_one_letter_code
_entity_poly.pdbx_strand_id
1 'polypeptide(L)'
;MASTVAGGSRQSILPLFPLLASHHSHTRIDAATDLLAALPLSPEATSAHGTDLTYALKRLVAGLASSNDAARQGFAVALAQLATLLPDRDQAANLLPQLMEATTSRAGMDAREERDLLFARLVGLHALVRSGILVRPTVDASSAEPGGQAWRDVILALVTLANRKSWIREPSYWVVCEALRSLLETSDADVPWREEAVQWAVQRLLGDARERARGWSAEKVAIVLVLQSHRVNADWSSLLAPTFSSGSLLARSSLTNLAAALKGALSTSLPSDGSSNGGPSMGSNAVKTSKNLTAPAPGQGPHFVWTLLADVYLPASPSGSTTASAAAPKDKAPFAAFWTACVDSALFGSSSLPLKALGFSLIQLFLPRLAANGTPADVTALFGPNALRVLANHLRKDAQAGGEKTLSRVAEKVVTSTIPLFLTSVTAAENSHATQVGVAVVKALVSPPHSQYNAFEPKVLDRIVAKLPLAAVKGWVAHLRTVILEPTVVKAADAEQEEEEEEDGSFEGGAAAADASDREKRVTAQRTWAFDQLLTVVRSGNVPKDDDLVSSLLEFLAVIGWFDVTESGTKGARSYAIADRDAPLTGPQRLAARSRFFSCLTALVGGSVAAPLGGPNWLRRALALLDNLAADNKHFARASVDGPKDPSAADHDGDDDDEDDEDAEAAPLIERVKALSAALDKVGSSSAAAAAKPAGETDVARERAKTARALLEGVRLVCWDEGAADASDVLEGSIDAIEALFPQLADAPEPTDDDDDDEEDGEKPEPSTILLDVVLALLRRPSAFVKAFAGPIVLRDRAPRRRRRACRRG
;
A
#
# COMPACT_ATOMS: atom_id res chain seq x y z
N MET A 1 -46.83 14.97 18.04
CA MET A 1 -47.94 14.21 18.67
C MET A 1 -47.72 14.23 20.16
N ALA A 2 -48.49 15.03 20.88
CA ALA A 2 -48.47 15.07 22.34
C ALA A 2 -49.17 13.81 22.87
N SER A 3 -48.41 12.92 23.49
CA SER A 3 -48.98 11.83 24.29
C SER A 3 -48.76 12.17 25.76
N THR A 4 -49.85 12.53 26.40
CA THR A 4 -50.10 12.49 27.84
C THR A 4 -49.53 11.21 28.45
N VAL A 5 -48.60 11.33 29.40
CA VAL A 5 -48.25 10.24 30.32
C VAL A 5 -48.49 10.73 31.75
N ALA A 6 -49.52 10.17 32.34
CA ALA A 6 -49.85 10.29 33.74
C ALA A 6 -48.82 9.54 34.60
N GLY A 7 -48.40 10.16 35.71
CA GLY A 7 -48.20 9.48 37.01
C GLY A 7 -47.17 8.34 37.12
N GLY A 8 -46.05 8.36 36.40
CA GLY A 8 -44.95 7.41 36.64
C GLY A 8 -44.14 7.78 37.90
N SER A 9 -43.88 6.81 38.78
CA SER A 9 -42.97 6.93 39.92
C SER A 9 -41.62 7.51 39.46
N ARG A 10 -41.26 8.72 39.91
CA ARG A 10 -40.00 9.37 39.55
C ARG A 10 -38.82 8.48 39.97
N GLN A 11 -38.02 8.05 39.00
CA GLN A 11 -36.81 7.27 39.27
C GLN A 11 -35.79 8.17 39.98
N SER A 12 -35.22 7.69 41.08
CA SER A 12 -34.12 8.38 41.75
C SER A 12 -32.92 8.51 40.81
N ILE A 13 -32.30 9.69 40.74
CA ILE A 13 -31.08 9.91 39.93
C ILE A 13 -29.82 9.32 40.57
N LEU A 14 -29.85 9.02 41.87
CA LEU A 14 -28.67 8.57 42.64
C LEU A 14 -28.03 7.26 42.12
N PRO A 15 -28.80 6.22 41.71
CA PRO A 15 -28.25 4.97 41.20
C PRO A 15 -27.54 5.12 39.85
N LEU A 16 -27.76 6.22 39.12
CA LEU A 16 -27.21 6.42 37.78
C LEU A 16 -25.74 6.85 37.80
N PHE A 17 -25.29 7.57 38.85
CA PHE A 17 -23.91 8.06 38.93
C PHE A 17 -22.84 6.95 38.98
N PRO A 18 -23.02 5.85 39.73
CA PRO A 18 -22.09 4.71 39.63
C PRO A 18 -22.05 4.07 38.24
N LEU A 19 -23.17 4.08 37.51
CA LEU A 19 -23.24 3.50 36.15
C LEU A 19 -22.47 4.34 35.12
N LEU A 20 -22.38 5.66 35.32
CA LEU A 20 -21.49 6.54 34.54
C LEU A 20 -20.01 6.17 34.70
N ALA A 21 -19.62 5.46 35.76
CA ALA A 21 -18.26 4.98 35.99
C ALA A 21 -17.99 3.56 35.44
N SER A 22 -18.97 2.93 34.77
CA SER A 22 -18.83 1.59 34.20
C SER A 22 -17.75 1.52 33.13
N HIS A 23 -16.97 0.44 33.10
CA HIS A 23 -16.00 0.19 32.03
C HIS A 23 -16.66 -0.08 30.66
N HIS A 24 -17.93 -0.50 30.64
CA HIS A 24 -18.69 -0.74 29.41
C HIS A 24 -19.25 0.55 28.84
N SER A 25 -18.90 0.90 27.59
CA SER A 25 -19.32 2.17 26.96
C SER A 25 -20.84 2.29 26.84
N HIS A 26 -21.54 1.21 26.51
CA HIS A 26 -23.00 1.24 26.33
C HIS A 26 -23.71 1.61 27.63
N THR A 27 -23.33 0.98 28.74
CA THR A 27 -23.85 1.28 30.08
C THR A 27 -23.65 2.74 30.49
N ARG A 28 -22.51 3.35 30.13
CA ARG A 28 -22.27 4.77 30.42
C ARG A 28 -23.22 5.67 29.63
N ILE A 29 -23.47 5.35 28.36
CA ILE A 29 -24.36 6.13 27.49
C ILE A 29 -25.82 6.00 27.96
N ASP A 30 -26.27 4.79 28.29
CA ASP A 30 -27.61 4.55 28.81
C ASP A 30 -27.83 5.32 30.11
N ALA A 31 -26.90 5.21 31.06
CA ALA A 31 -26.98 5.92 32.33
C ALA A 31 -26.97 7.46 32.17
N ALA A 32 -26.22 7.98 31.21
CA ALA A 32 -26.25 9.41 30.89
C ALA A 32 -27.60 9.82 30.31
N THR A 33 -28.18 9.01 29.43
CA THR A 33 -29.49 9.26 28.81
C THR A 33 -30.61 9.22 29.86
N ASP A 34 -30.61 8.20 30.72
CA ASP A 34 -31.57 8.05 31.82
C ASP A 34 -31.47 9.21 32.82
N LEU A 35 -30.24 9.67 33.10
CA LEU A 35 -30.02 10.82 33.99
C LEU A 35 -30.65 12.08 33.41
N LEU A 36 -30.47 12.34 32.12
CA LEU A 36 -31.05 13.51 31.46
C LEU A 36 -32.58 13.43 31.41
N ALA A 37 -33.14 12.24 31.16
CA ALA A 37 -34.58 12.02 31.11
C ALA A 37 -35.25 12.21 32.49
N ALA A 38 -34.54 11.93 33.58
CA ALA A 38 -35.04 12.09 34.94
C ALA A 38 -34.97 13.53 35.48
N LEU A 39 -34.18 14.41 34.86
CA LEU A 39 -33.97 15.78 35.33
C LEU A 39 -35.06 16.76 34.86
N PRO A 40 -35.46 17.74 35.69
CA PRO A 40 -36.46 18.74 35.34
C PRO A 40 -35.85 19.83 34.44
N LEU A 41 -35.75 19.56 33.13
CA LEU A 41 -35.12 20.45 32.14
C LEU A 41 -36.09 21.45 31.48
N SER A 42 -37.38 21.43 31.84
CA SER A 42 -38.38 22.38 31.34
C SER A 42 -38.38 23.69 32.17
N PRO A 43 -38.48 24.87 31.54
CA PRO A 43 -38.47 26.16 32.24
C PRO A 43 -39.57 26.29 33.31
N GLU A 44 -40.73 25.65 33.13
CA GLU A 44 -41.85 25.63 34.10
C GLU A 44 -41.56 24.75 35.34
N ALA A 45 -40.67 23.76 35.21
CA ALA A 45 -40.36 22.79 36.27
C ALA A 45 -39.20 23.23 37.19
N THR A 46 -38.44 24.26 36.80
CA THR A 46 -37.24 24.74 37.50
C THR A 46 -37.56 25.36 38.88
N SER A 47 -38.77 25.91 39.07
CA SER A 47 -39.18 26.66 40.26
C SER A 47 -39.51 25.81 41.50
N ALA A 48 -39.78 24.50 41.33
CA ALA A 48 -40.07 23.58 42.44
C ALA A 48 -38.95 22.55 42.71
N HIS A 49 -38.07 22.31 41.74
CA HIS A 49 -37.19 21.12 41.70
C HIS A 49 -35.74 21.38 41.27
N GLY A 50 -35.27 22.64 41.35
CA GLY A 50 -33.88 23.02 41.02
C GLY A 50 -32.79 22.34 41.86
N THR A 51 -33.13 21.66 42.96
CA THR A 51 -32.18 20.95 43.83
C THR A 51 -31.54 19.74 43.15
N ASP A 52 -32.31 18.96 42.38
CA ASP A 52 -31.81 17.74 41.73
C ASP A 52 -30.89 18.06 40.55
N LEU A 53 -31.24 19.10 39.79
CA LEU A 53 -30.39 19.64 38.72
C LEU A 53 -29.08 20.21 39.30
N THR A 54 -29.17 21.04 40.34
CA THR A 54 -27.99 21.59 41.03
C THR A 54 -27.11 20.47 41.61
N TYR A 55 -27.73 19.44 42.21
CA TYR A 55 -27.02 18.28 42.72
C TYR A 55 -26.34 17.50 41.60
N ALA A 56 -27.04 17.25 40.49
CA ALA A 56 -26.49 16.56 39.33
C ALA A 56 -25.29 17.31 38.75
N LEU A 57 -25.39 18.63 38.53
CA LEU A 57 -24.27 19.45 38.05
C LEU A 57 -23.05 19.35 38.99
N LYS A 58 -23.25 19.54 40.30
CA LYS A 58 -22.17 19.40 41.30
C LYS A 58 -21.56 18.00 41.29
N ARG A 59 -22.39 16.96 41.19
CA ARG A 59 -21.94 15.57 41.19
C ARG A 59 -21.19 15.22 39.91
N LEU A 60 -21.64 15.74 38.77
CA LEU A 60 -20.99 15.57 37.48
C LEU A 60 -19.62 16.25 37.45
N VAL A 61 -19.53 17.49 37.91
CA VAL A 61 -18.26 18.23 38.04
C VAL A 61 -17.29 17.52 38.99
N ALA A 62 -17.76 17.07 40.16
CA ALA A 62 -16.92 16.32 41.10
C ALA A 62 -16.44 14.97 40.52
N GLY A 63 -17.27 14.31 39.70
CA GLY A 63 -16.94 13.05 39.05
C GLY A 63 -15.80 13.14 38.04
N LEU A 64 -15.50 14.34 37.51
CA LEU A 64 -14.40 14.57 36.55
C LEU A 64 -13.01 14.33 37.17
N ALA A 65 -12.86 14.52 38.48
CA ALA A 65 -11.61 14.28 39.21
C ALA A 65 -11.43 12.81 39.65
N SER A 66 -12.32 11.91 39.22
CA SER A 66 -12.17 10.48 39.49
C SER A 66 -10.87 9.94 38.90
N SER A 67 -10.18 9.06 39.63
CA SER A 67 -8.99 8.35 39.16
C SER A 67 -9.30 7.25 38.13
N ASN A 68 -10.58 6.91 37.95
CA ASN A 68 -11.06 5.96 36.94
C ASN A 68 -11.29 6.67 35.59
N ASP A 69 -10.56 6.28 34.55
CA ASP A 69 -10.69 6.83 33.20
C ASP A 69 -12.11 6.70 32.63
N ALA A 70 -12.77 5.57 32.87
CA ALA A 70 -14.13 5.33 32.39
C ALA A 70 -15.13 6.30 33.05
N ALA A 71 -14.92 6.60 34.35
CA ALA A 71 -15.69 7.60 35.06
C ALA A 71 -15.48 8.98 34.45
N ARG A 72 -14.24 9.43 34.27
CA ARG A 72 -13.94 10.74 33.66
C ARG A 72 -14.68 10.94 32.34
N GLN A 73 -14.67 9.92 31.48
CA GLN A 73 -15.40 9.97 30.20
C GLN A 73 -16.93 10.02 30.39
N GLY A 74 -17.51 9.14 31.21
CA GLY A 74 -18.96 9.09 31.42
C GLY A 74 -19.51 10.38 32.04
N PHE A 75 -18.85 10.87 33.09
CA PHE A 75 -19.20 12.13 33.75
C PHE A 75 -19.08 13.34 32.81
N ALA A 76 -18.03 13.39 31.98
CA ALA A 76 -17.84 14.48 31.02
C ALA A 76 -18.90 14.50 29.91
N VAL A 77 -19.25 13.33 29.36
CA VAL A 77 -20.29 13.22 28.34
C VAL A 77 -21.65 13.64 28.91
N ALA A 78 -22.00 13.14 30.11
CA ALA A 78 -23.23 13.54 30.78
C ALA A 78 -23.26 15.04 31.08
N LEU A 79 -22.15 15.64 31.52
CA LEU A 79 -22.05 17.09 31.75
C LEU A 79 -22.24 17.90 30.47
N ALA A 80 -21.58 17.50 29.36
CA ALA A 80 -21.71 18.20 28.08
C ALA A 80 -23.16 18.17 27.54
N GLN A 81 -23.82 17.02 27.64
CA GLN A 81 -25.22 16.88 27.23
C GLN A 81 -26.16 17.68 28.14
N LEU A 82 -25.97 17.59 29.46
CA LEU A 82 -26.77 18.36 30.41
C LEU A 82 -26.62 19.86 30.18
N ALA A 83 -25.40 20.35 29.98
CA ALA A 83 -25.11 21.75 29.66
C ALA A 83 -25.84 22.22 28.39
N THR A 84 -25.89 21.37 27.36
CA THR A 84 -26.61 21.65 26.10
C THR A 84 -28.11 21.90 26.36
N LEU A 85 -28.70 21.17 27.31
CA LEU A 85 -30.14 21.20 27.61
C LEU A 85 -30.52 22.19 28.74
N LEU A 86 -29.57 22.89 29.36
CA LEU A 86 -29.88 23.84 30.44
C LEU A 86 -30.81 24.96 29.94
N PRO A 87 -32.02 25.13 30.51
CA PRO A 87 -32.95 26.18 30.11
C PRO A 87 -32.56 27.55 30.69
N ASP A 88 -31.91 27.56 31.85
CA ASP A 88 -31.57 28.74 32.64
C ASP A 88 -30.13 29.20 32.35
N ARG A 89 -29.98 30.48 31.95
CA ARG A 89 -28.68 31.09 31.66
C ARG A 89 -27.84 31.34 32.90
N ASP A 90 -28.44 31.56 34.07
CA ASP A 90 -27.69 31.81 35.31
C ASP A 90 -27.00 30.54 35.78
N GLN A 91 -27.63 29.38 35.62
CA GLN A 91 -27.01 28.09 35.89
C GLN A 91 -25.87 27.79 34.92
N ALA A 92 -26.05 28.12 33.64
CA ALA A 92 -25.01 28.03 32.63
C ALA A 92 -23.79 28.89 33.00
N ALA A 93 -24.00 30.14 33.40
CA ALA A 93 -22.95 31.07 33.81
C ALA A 93 -22.18 30.57 35.04
N ASN A 94 -22.87 29.91 35.99
CA ASN A 94 -22.26 29.37 37.20
C ASN A 94 -21.45 28.08 36.99
N LEU A 95 -21.55 27.41 35.83
CA LEU A 95 -20.82 26.17 35.57
C LEU A 95 -19.30 26.36 35.53
N LEU A 96 -18.82 27.41 34.87
CA LEU A 96 -17.39 27.68 34.77
C LEU A 96 -16.77 27.98 36.14
N PRO A 97 -17.31 28.88 36.97
CA PRO A 97 -16.85 29.09 38.34
C PRO A 97 -16.84 27.80 39.18
N GLN A 98 -17.92 27.01 39.14
CA GLN A 98 -18.01 25.74 39.88
C GLN A 98 -16.94 24.74 39.43
N LEU A 99 -16.71 24.64 38.11
CA LEU A 99 -15.66 23.79 37.56
C LEU A 99 -14.27 24.26 38.01
N MET A 100 -14.01 25.57 37.94
CA MET A 100 -12.71 26.13 38.31
C MET A 100 -12.42 25.90 39.80
N GLU A 101 -13.41 26.12 40.67
CA GLU A 101 -13.31 25.85 42.11
C GLU A 101 -13.03 24.37 42.38
N ALA A 102 -13.85 23.47 41.80
CA ALA A 102 -13.75 22.03 42.03
C ALA A 102 -12.43 21.40 41.51
N THR A 103 -11.76 22.05 40.56
CA THR A 103 -10.55 21.54 39.91
C THR A 103 -9.26 22.27 40.29
N THR A 104 -9.29 23.09 41.35
CA THR A 104 -8.11 23.84 41.78
C THR A 104 -7.12 22.97 42.56
N SER A 105 -5.91 22.81 42.01
CA SER A 105 -4.78 22.18 42.69
C SER A 105 -4.33 23.00 43.90
N ARG A 106 -4.17 22.37 45.07
CA ARG A 106 -3.64 22.99 46.29
C ARG A 106 -2.16 22.64 46.46
N ALA A 107 -1.40 23.52 47.13
CA ALA A 107 0.01 23.24 47.45
C ALA A 107 0.12 22.03 48.39
N GLY A 108 1.07 21.13 48.13
CA GLY A 108 1.29 19.92 48.93
C GLY A 108 0.42 18.71 48.59
N MET A 109 -0.36 18.77 47.49
CA MET A 109 -1.10 17.61 46.99
C MET A 109 -0.17 16.55 46.38
N ASP A 110 -0.62 15.29 46.42
CA ASP A 110 0.05 14.19 45.73
C ASP A 110 0.05 14.40 44.21
N ALA A 111 1.14 14.01 43.54
CA ALA A 111 1.31 14.23 42.11
C ALA A 111 0.24 13.53 41.25
N ARG A 112 -0.28 12.37 41.71
CA ARG A 112 -1.35 11.65 41.01
C ARG A 112 -2.68 12.38 41.14
N GLU A 113 -2.98 12.90 42.33
CA GLU A 113 -4.18 13.71 42.57
C GLU A 113 -4.13 15.03 41.81
N GLU A 114 -2.98 15.73 41.82
CA GLU A 114 -2.78 16.94 41.03
C GLU A 114 -3.05 16.65 39.54
N ARG A 115 -2.49 15.55 39.02
CA ARG A 115 -2.70 15.13 37.63
C ARG A 115 -4.18 14.87 37.33
N ASP A 116 -4.90 14.17 38.21
CA ASP A 116 -6.31 13.87 38.04
C ASP A 116 -7.17 15.16 38.07
N LEU A 117 -6.83 16.16 38.90
CA LEU A 117 -7.47 17.48 38.90
C LEU A 117 -7.19 18.28 37.62
N LEU A 118 -5.96 18.23 37.10
CA LEU A 118 -5.62 18.90 35.84
C LEU A 118 -6.38 18.28 34.66
N PHE A 119 -6.53 16.96 34.63
CA PHE A 119 -7.39 16.28 33.65
C PHE A 119 -8.86 16.65 33.83
N ALA A 120 -9.36 16.70 35.07
CA ALA A 120 -10.72 17.12 35.37
C ALA A 120 -11.00 18.54 34.83
N ARG A 121 -10.05 19.46 35.01
CA ARG A 121 -10.13 20.83 34.49
C ARG A 121 -10.20 20.84 32.97
N LEU A 122 -9.29 20.14 32.29
CA LEU A 122 -9.27 20.05 30.83
C LEU A 122 -10.59 19.50 30.28
N VAL A 123 -11.04 18.35 30.81
CA VAL A 123 -12.21 17.64 30.33
C VAL A 123 -13.49 18.41 30.64
N GLY A 124 -13.57 19.09 31.78
CA GLY A 124 -14.68 19.98 32.10
C GLY A 124 -14.77 21.18 31.17
N LEU A 125 -13.64 21.84 30.87
CA LEU A 125 -13.60 22.97 29.93
C LEU A 125 -14.00 22.51 28.52
N HIS A 126 -13.53 21.33 28.10
CA HIS A 126 -13.95 20.70 26.85
C HIS A 126 -15.46 20.39 26.84
N ALA A 127 -16.03 19.89 27.94
CA ALA A 127 -17.47 19.65 28.03
C ALA A 127 -18.29 20.93 27.82
N LEU A 128 -17.84 22.07 28.36
CA LEU A 128 -18.47 23.37 28.13
C LEU A 128 -18.38 23.79 26.66
N VAL A 129 -17.20 23.69 26.04
CA VAL A 129 -16.99 24.00 24.61
C VAL A 129 -17.89 23.12 23.74
N ARG A 130 -17.85 21.80 23.94
CA ARG A 130 -18.58 20.81 23.14
C ARG A 130 -20.10 20.91 23.29
N SER A 131 -20.59 21.41 24.42
CA SER A 131 -22.03 21.62 24.64
C SER A 131 -22.60 22.80 23.83
N GLY A 132 -21.75 23.65 23.24
CA GLY A 132 -22.15 24.87 22.55
C GLY A 132 -22.74 25.94 23.48
N ILE A 133 -22.75 25.73 24.80
CA ILE A 133 -23.35 26.65 25.77
C ILE A 133 -22.70 28.04 25.75
N LEU A 134 -21.41 28.10 25.42
CA LEU A 134 -20.62 29.33 25.37
C LEU A 134 -20.95 30.22 24.17
N VAL A 135 -21.53 29.66 23.11
CA VAL A 135 -21.88 30.36 21.86
C VAL A 135 -23.38 30.24 21.56
N ARG A 136 -24.18 29.94 22.58
CA ARG A 136 -25.62 29.73 22.44
C ARG A 136 -26.30 31.02 21.93
N PRO A 137 -27.17 30.94 20.91
CA PRO A 137 -27.85 32.10 20.36
C PRO A 137 -28.55 32.94 21.43
N THR A 138 -28.35 34.25 21.40
CA THR A 138 -28.98 35.20 22.34
C THR A 138 -30.34 35.63 21.83
N VAL A 139 -31.41 35.30 22.57
CA VAL A 139 -32.80 35.65 22.20
C VAL A 139 -33.09 37.14 22.49
N ASP A 140 -32.54 37.69 23.59
CA ASP A 140 -32.68 39.09 23.97
C ASP A 140 -31.32 39.80 24.06
N ALA A 141 -31.16 40.89 23.30
CA ALA A 141 -29.91 41.67 23.26
C ALA A 141 -29.49 42.26 24.62
N SER A 142 -30.44 42.50 25.53
CA SER A 142 -30.18 42.99 26.90
C SER A 142 -29.64 41.91 27.86
N SER A 143 -29.75 40.64 27.46
CA SER A 143 -29.24 39.47 28.23
C SER A 143 -27.94 38.91 27.65
N ALA A 144 -27.41 39.53 26.60
CA ALA A 144 -26.13 39.17 26.01
C ALA A 144 -25.01 39.60 26.96
N GLU A 145 -24.16 38.65 27.38
CA GLU A 145 -22.96 38.99 28.13
C GLU A 145 -22.06 39.93 27.30
N PRO A 146 -21.48 40.97 27.92
CA PRO A 146 -20.59 41.90 27.22
C PRO A 146 -19.40 41.14 26.61
N GLY A 147 -19.21 41.24 25.30
CA GLY A 147 -18.01 40.75 24.60
C GLY A 147 -17.76 39.23 24.68
N GLY A 148 -18.74 38.42 25.09
CA GLY A 148 -18.56 36.96 25.23
C GLY A 148 -17.59 36.55 26.33
N GLN A 149 -17.69 37.18 27.51
CA GLN A 149 -16.74 37.00 28.62
C GLN A 149 -16.55 35.55 29.06
N ALA A 150 -17.62 34.76 29.23
CA ALA A 150 -17.49 33.34 29.60
C ALA A 150 -16.67 32.53 28.58
N TRP A 151 -16.80 32.81 27.28
CA TRP A 151 -15.99 32.17 26.24
C TRP A 151 -14.51 32.58 26.37
N ARG A 152 -14.24 33.87 26.58
CA ARG A 152 -12.87 34.38 26.80
C ARG A 152 -12.22 33.75 28.04
N ASP A 153 -12.97 33.61 29.12
CA ASP A 153 -12.49 33.00 30.37
C ASP A 153 -12.15 31.51 30.19
N VAL A 154 -12.94 30.76 29.40
CA VAL A 154 -12.62 29.38 29.03
C VAL A 154 -11.32 29.31 28.24
N ILE A 155 -11.12 30.19 27.24
CA ILE A 155 -9.86 30.26 26.47
C ILE A 155 -8.67 30.57 27.39
N LEU A 156 -8.80 31.56 28.29
CA LEU A 156 -7.75 31.91 29.24
C LEU A 156 -7.44 30.78 30.22
N ALA A 157 -8.47 30.05 30.68
CA ALA A 157 -8.31 28.89 31.55
C ALA A 157 -7.56 27.76 30.83
N LEU A 158 -7.90 27.47 29.57
CA LEU A 158 -7.20 26.48 28.74
C LEU A 158 -5.74 26.87 28.48
N VAL A 159 -5.46 28.13 28.12
CA VAL A 159 -4.08 28.62 27.92
C VAL A 159 -3.30 28.54 29.23
N THR A 160 -3.92 28.88 30.36
CA THR A 160 -3.28 28.75 31.67
C THR A 160 -2.97 27.30 32.00
N LEU A 161 -3.90 26.39 31.74
CA LEU A 161 -3.74 24.95 31.93
C LEU A 161 -2.60 24.39 31.05
N ALA A 162 -2.57 24.77 29.77
CA ALA A 162 -1.56 24.35 28.81
C ALA A 162 -0.13 24.74 29.20
N ASN A 163 0.01 25.79 30.02
CA ASN A 163 1.29 26.29 30.51
C ASN A 163 1.66 25.74 31.90
N ARG A 164 0.86 24.84 32.50
CA ARG A 164 1.17 24.21 33.79
C ARG A 164 2.15 23.06 33.67
N LYS A 165 1.92 22.12 32.74
CA LYS A 165 2.74 20.94 32.49
C LYS A 165 2.80 20.65 30.99
N SER A 166 3.90 20.12 30.48
CA SER A 166 4.09 19.87 29.04
C SER A 166 3.08 18.85 28.47
N TRP A 167 2.79 17.77 29.19
CA TRP A 167 1.90 16.70 28.73
C TRP A 167 0.42 17.11 28.55
N ILE A 168 -0.04 18.17 29.22
CA ILE A 168 -1.42 18.68 29.08
C ILE A 168 -1.54 19.79 28.03
N ARG A 169 -0.41 20.24 27.49
CA ARG A 169 -0.33 21.37 26.55
C ARG A 169 -1.09 21.08 25.26
N GLU A 170 -0.72 20.02 24.55
CA GLU A 170 -1.36 19.61 23.31
C GLU A 170 -2.88 19.49 23.44
N PRO A 171 -3.43 18.67 24.36
CA PRO A 171 -4.87 18.50 24.44
C PRO A 171 -5.59 19.79 24.88
N SER A 172 -4.95 20.67 25.67
CA SER A 172 -5.54 21.98 26.00
C SER A 172 -5.70 22.87 24.76
N TYR A 173 -4.68 22.92 23.90
CA TYR A 173 -4.75 23.70 22.66
C TYR A 173 -5.63 23.07 21.58
N TRP A 174 -5.79 21.75 21.61
CA TRP A 174 -6.81 21.09 20.79
C TRP A 174 -8.22 21.59 21.15
N VAL A 175 -8.54 21.71 22.46
CA VAL A 175 -9.81 22.28 22.92
C VAL A 175 -9.92 23.78 22.59
N VAL A 176 -8.82 24.55 22.66
CA VAL A 176 -8.81 25.95 22.17
C VAL A 176 -9.21 26.02 20.70
N CYS A 177 -8.68 25.12 19.86
CA CYS A 177 -9.04 25.07 18.44
C CYS A 177 -10.53 24.69 18.25
N GLU A 178 -11.08 23.78 19.05
CA GLU A 178 -12.53 23.49 19.01
C GLU A 178 -13.38 24.68 19.45
N ALA A 179 -12.97 25.40 20.50
CA ALA A 179 -13.67 26.59 20.96
C ALA A 179 -13.67 27.71 19.92
N LEU A 180 -12.57 27.87 19.18
CA LEU A 180 -12.49 28.77 18.03
C LEU A 180 -13.43 28.34 16.91
N ARG A 181 -13.41 27.06 16.51
CA ARG A 181 -14.31 26.56 15.44
C ARG A 181 -15.78 26.74 15.82
N SER A 182 -16.16 26.41 17.04
CA SER A 182 -17.52 26.57 17.55
C SER A 182 -18.01 28.02 17.44
N LEU A 183 -17.15 29.01 17.71
CA LEU A 183 -17.47 30.44 17.51
C LEU A 183 -17.50 30.83 16.02
N LEU A 184 -16.54 30.36 15.23
CA LEU A 184 -16.39 30.72 13.82
C LEU A 184 -17.46 30.11 12.93
N GLU A 185 -18.04 28.98 13.30
CA GLU A 185 -19.13 28.30 12.58
C GLU A 185 -20.53 28.87 12.92
N THR A 186 -20.61 29.71 13.95
CA THR A 186 -21.86 30.38 14.33
C THR A 186 -22.11 31.62 13.47
N SER A 187 -23.37 32.01 13.26
CA SER A 187 -23.72 33.22 12.51
C SER A 187 -23.57 34.49 13.37
N ASP A 188 -23.23 35.62 12.75
CA ASP A 188 -23.16 36.92 13.45
C ASP A 188 -24.50 37.37 14.04
N ALA A 189 -25.62 36.91 13.45
CA ALA A 189 -26.96 37.20 13.94
C ALA A 189 -27.25 36.49 15.27
N ASP A 190 -26.73 35.27 15.45
CA ASP A 190 -26.93 34.47 16.66
C ASP A 190 -26.04 34.93 17.82
N VAL A 191 -24.83 35.40 17.50
CA VAL A 191 -23.79 35.79 18.47
C VAL A 191 -23.24 37.18 18.12
N PRO A 192 -23.86 38.27 18.64
CA PRO A 192 -23.49 39.64 18.27
C PRO A 192 -22.04 40.04 18.64
N TRP A 193 -21.48 39.42 19.67
CA TRP A 193 -20.11 39.67 20.13
C TRP A 193 -19.04 38.82 19.40
N ARG A 194 -19.43 38.04 18.39
CA ARG A 194 -18.55 37.10 17.67
C ARG A 194 -17.30 37.76 17.13
N GLU A 195 -17.45 38.81 16.32
CA GLU A 195 -16.30 39.51 15.70
C GLU A 195 -15.35 40.09 16.77
N GLU A 196 -15.91 40.70 17.82
CA GLU A 196 -15.11 41.25 18.93
C GLU A 196 -14.30 40.14 19.64
N ALA A 197 -14.92 39.00 19.92
CA ALA A 197 -14.26 37.85 20.53
C ALA A 197 -13.20 37.21 19.61
N VAL A 198 -13.45 37.14 18.30
CA VAL A 198 -12.48 36.66 17.32
C VAL A 198 -11.26 37.59 17.28
N GLN A 199 -11.44 38.90 17.17
CA GLN A 199 -10.34 39.87 17.18
C GLN A 199 -9.56 39.83 18.49
N TRP A 200 -10.27 39.72 19.62
CA TRP A 200 -9.64 39.50 20.93
C TRP A 200 -8.79 38.22 20.93
N ALA A 201 -9.29 37.12 20.39
CA ALA A 201 -8.55 35.85 20.34
C ALA A 201 -7.30 35.96 19.47
N VAL A 202 -7.38 36.62 18.32
CA VAL A 202 -6.22 36.91 17.46
C VAL A 202 -5.15 37.69 18.26
N GLN A 203 -5.54 38.77 18.93
CA GLN A 203 -4.61 39.56 19.72
C GLN A 203 -4.06 38.77 20.91
N ARG A 204 -4.90 38.04 21.65
CA ARG A 204 -4.50 37.35 22.87
C ARG A 204 -3.62 36.13 22.62
N LEU A 205 -3.89 35.37 21.55
CA LEU A 205 -3.21 34.10 21.25
C LEU A 205 -2.00 34.28 20.34
N LEU A 206 -1.97 35.36 19.52
CA LEU A 206 -0.90 35.61 18.55
C LEU A 206 -0.19 36.96 18.77
N GLY A 207 -0.94 38.03 19.01
CA GLY A 207 -0.42 39.40 19.13
C GLY A 207 0.23 39.75 20.47
N ASP A 208 -0.15 39.07 21.56
CA ASP A 208 0.31 39.35 22.92
C ASP A 208 1.84 39.21 23.04
N ALA A 209 2.49 40.17 23.70
CA ALA A 209 3.95 40.22 23.79
C ALA A 209 4.55 38.98 24.48
N ARG A 210 3.86 38.42 25.48
CA ARG A 210 4.30 37.20 26.17
C ARG A 210 4.15 35.99 25.25
N GLU A 211 3.09 35.95 24.43
CA GLU A 211 2.97 34.90 23.43
C GLU A 211 4.06 35.04 22.37
N ARG A 212 4.29 36.22 21.79
CA ARG A 212 5.39 36.44 20.83
C ARG A 212 6.75 36.01 21.37
N ALA A 213 7.05 36.33 22.64
CA ALA A 213 8.31 35.95 23.30
C ALA A 213 8.51 34.43 23.45
N ARG A 214 7.43 33.62 23.48
CA ARG A 214 7.51 32.15 23.57
C ARG A 214 7.93 31.46 22.26
N GLY A 215 8.02 32.19 21.17
CA GLY A 215 8.38 31.64 19.86
C GLY A 215 7.29 30.76 19.25
N TRP A 216 7.64 30.04 18.18
CA TRP A 216 6.70 29.22 17.41
C TRP A 216 6.61 27.79 17.93
N SER A 217 5.38 27.28 17.99
CA SER A 217 5.09 25.91 18.39
C SER A 217 4.00 25.30 17.52
N ALA A 218 3.88 23.98 17.56
CA ALA A 218 2.83 23.23 16.85
C ALA A 218 1.41 23.71 17.19
N GLU A 219 1.18 24.14 18.44
CA GLU A 219 -0.12 24.64 18.86
C GLU A 219 -0.45 26.01 18.26
N LYS A 220 0.53 26.92 18.18
CA LYS A 220 0.33 28.21 17.53
C LYS A 220 0.09 28.05 16.03
N VAL A 221 0.81 27.14 15.38
CA VAL A 221 0.55 26.75 13.99
C VAL A 221 -0.90 26.28 13.85
N ALA A 222 -1.39 25.42 14.74
CA ALA A 222 -2.77 24.94 14.70
C ALA A 222 -3.81 26.07 14.84
N ILE A 223 -3.60 27.02 15.75
CA ILE A 223 -4.50 28.19 15.91
C ILE A 223 -4.56 28.99 14.62
N VAL A 224 -3.41 29.32 14.02
CA VAL A 224 -3.36 30.09 12.77
C VAL A 224 -4.03 29.32 11.63
N LEU A 225 -3.81 28.01 11.51
CA LEU A 225 -4.48 27.18 10.49
C LEU A 225 -6.01 27.23 10.63
N VAL A 226 -6.54 27.15 11.86
CA VAL A 226 -7.99 27.26 12.12
C VAL A 226 -8.51 28.65 11.76
N LEU A 227 -7.84 29.72 12.20
CA LEU A 227 -8.30 31.08 11.90
C LEU A 227 -8.26 31.39 10.39
N GLN A 228 -7.21 30.94 9.68
CA GLN A 228 -7.08 31.11 8.24
C GLN A 228 -8.08 30.26 7.45
N SER A 229 -8.37 29.01 7.88
CA SER A 229 -9.36 28.16 7.20
C SER A 229 -10.77 28.73 7.25
N HIS A 230 -11.11 29.48 8.30
CA HIS A 230 -12.37 30.21 8.44
C HIS A 230 -12.31 31.65 7.89
N ARG A 231 -11.22 32.04 7.20
CA ARG A 231 -11.04 33.36 6.56
C ARG A 231 -11.16 34.56 7.52
N VAL A 232 -10.67 34.41 8.76
CA VAL A 232 -10.62 35.52 9.71
C VAL A 232 -9.79 36.67 9.15
N ASN A 233 -10.37 37.88 9.19
CA ASN A 233 -9.72 39.09 8.73
C ASN A 233 -8.75 39.63 9.79
N ALA A 234 -7.45 39.52 9.54
CA ALA A 234 -6.39 39.99 10.42
C ALA A 234 -5.15 40.38 9.61
N ASP A 235 -4.29 41.24 10.17
CA ASP A 235 -2.98 41.58 9.59
C ASP A 235 -1.99 40.42 9.80
N TRP A 236 -2.15 39.36 9.00
CA TRP A 236 -1.33 38.15 9.08
C TRP A 236 0.15 38.43 8.85
N SER A 237 0.50 39.39 8.00
CA SER A 237 1.89 39.82 7.78
C SER A 237 2.56 40.31 9.06
N SER A 238 1.90 41.20 9.80
CA SER A 238 2.41 41.74 11.07
C SER A 238 2.35 40.73 12.21
N LEU A 239 1.29 39.93 12.27
CA LEU A 239 1.08 38.95 13.35
C LEU A 239 2.08 37.80 13.29
N LEU A 240 2.44 37.36 12.08
CA LEU A 240 3.31 36.21 11.89
C LEU A 240 4.79 36.58 11.67
N ALA A 241 5.09 37.87 11.51
CA ALA A 241 6.46 38.38 11.48
C ALA A 241 7.20 38.21 12.82
N PRO A 242 8.54 38.06 12.81
CA PRO A 242 9.41 38.02 11.63
C PRO A 242 9.49 36.63 10.97
N THR A 243 8.97 35.58 11.60
CA THR A 243 9.19 34.18 11.18
C THR A 243 8.45 33.81 9.90
N PHE A 244 7.24 34.33 9.70
CA PHE A 244 6.41 34.09 8.51
C PHE A 244 5.93 35.41 7.92
N SER A 245 6.87 36.21 7.41
CA SER A 245 6.63 37.55 6.87
C SER A 245 5.68 37.59 5.67
N SER A 246 5.52 36.46 4.96
CA SER A 246 4.55 36.32 3.86
C SER A 246 3.08 36.38 4.31
N GLY A 247 2.80 36.28 5.62
CA GLY A 247 1.44 36.16 6.14
C GLY A 247 0.81 34.78 5.93
N SER A 248 1.52 33.83 5.31
CA SER A 248 1.05 32.45 5.06
C SER A 248 2.03 31.44 5.63
N LEU A 249 1.56 30.58 6.54
CA LEU A 249 2.36 29.48 7.11
C LEU A 249 2.75 28.44 6.06
N LEU A 250 1.96 28.31 5.00
CA LEU A 250 2.12 27.29 3.97
C LEU A 250 2.78 27.82 2.70
N ALA A 251 3.27 29.06 2.71
CA ALA A 251 4.07 29.61 1.63
C ALA A 251 5.39 28.85 1.49
N ARG A 252 5.90 28.72 0.26
CA ARG A 252 7.17 28.02 0.00
C ARG A 252 8.33 28.58 0.82
N SER A 253 8.41 29.91 0.97
CA SER A 253 9.41 30.59 1.79
C SER A 253 9.30 30.31 3.30
N SER A 254 8.15 29.81 3.75
CA SER A 254 7.82 29.58 5.16
C SER A 254 8.04 28.12 5.59
N LEU A 255 8.19 27.18 4.66
CA LEU A 255 8.20 25.74 4.97
C LEU A 255 9.34 25.33 5.92
N THR A 256 10.52 25.91 5.80
CA THR A 256 11.66 25.61 6.69
C THR A 256 11.38 26.06 8.13
N ASN A 257 10.79 27.25 8.29
CA ASN A 257 10.38 27.77 9.59
C ASN A 257 9.21 26.98 10.18
N LEU A 258 8.27 26.55 9.33
CA LEU A 258 7.18 25.67 9.71
C LEU A 258 7.70 24.31 10.20
N ALA A 259 8.66 23.73 9.49
CA ALA A 259 9.31 22.49 9.91
C ALA A 259 9.96 22.62 11.30
N ALA A 260 10.65 23.73 11.57
CA ALA A 260 11.22 24.01 12.89
C ALA A 260 10.15 24.11 13.99
N ALA A 261 9.04 24.80 13.72
CA ALA A 261 7.91 24.92 14.65
C ALA A 261 7.23 23.57 14.93
N LEU A 262 7.17 22.68 13.93
CA LEU A 262 6.57 21.35 14.03
C LEU A 262 7.48 20.30 14.68
N LYS A 263 8.82 20.43 14.55
CA LYS A 263 9.78 19.52 15.21
C LYS A 263 9.64 19.51 16.74
N GLY A 264 9.29 20.66 17.33
CA GLY A 264 9.02 20.79 18.77
C GLY A 264 7.83 19.97 19.28
N ALA A 265 7.00 19.43 18.38
CA ALA A 265 5.83 18.61 18.71
C ALA A 265 6.17 17.23 19.32
N LEU A 266 7.45 16.84 19.38
CA LEU A 266 7.91 15.64 20.10
C LEU A 266 8.24 15.90 21.57
N SER A 267 8.22 17.16 22.02
CA SER A 267 8.62 17.53 23.39
C SER A 267 7.54 17.33 24.45
N THR A 268 6.33 16.86 24.10
CA THR A 268 5.24 16.68 25.08
C THR A 268 5.26 15.34 25.82
N SER A 269 6.23 14.45 25.55
CA SER A 269 6.28 13.15 26.23
C SER A 269 7.71 12.67 26.52
N LEU A 270 8.33 13.21 27.56
CA LEU A 270 9.28 12.53 28.46
C LEU A 270 9.50 13.46 29.68
N PRO A 271 9.39 12.99 30.93
CA PRO A 271 9.84 13.76 32.06
C PRO A 271 11.38 13.77 32.05
N SER A 272 11.98 14.84 31.53
CA SER A 272 13.35 15.19 31.92
C SER A 272 13.25 16.20 33.06
N ASP A 273 12.95 15.70 34.26
CA ASP A 273 13.32 16.48 35.45
C ASP A 273 14.84 16.44 35.56
N GLY A 274 15.46 17.55 35.19
CA GLY A 274 16.85 17.81 35.48
C GLY A 274 17.00 18.02 36.99
N SER A 275 17.47 17.00 37.69
CA SER A 275 18.27 17.19 38.91
C SER A 275 19.14 15.96 39.19
N SER A 276 20.45 16.19 39.16
CA SER A 276 21.54 15.44 39.80
C SER A 276 21.78 13.95 39.48
N ASN A 277 22.94 13.70 38.85
CA ASN A 277 23.87 12.56 38.98
C ASN A 277 23.31 11.19 39.42
N GLY A 278 23.28 10.25 38.47
CA GLY A 278 23.25 8.81 38.71
C GLY A 278 22.66 8.02 37.54
N GLY A 279 23.48 7.59 36.59
CA GLY A 279 23.10 6.47 35.72
C GLY A 279 23.47 5.12 36.35
N PRO A 280 23.01 3.97 35.84
CA PRO A 280 21.71 3.67 35.22
C PRO A 280 21.03 2.45 35.89
N SER A 281 19.76 2.15 35.57
CA SER A 281 19.24 0.78 35.68
C SER A 281 18.13 0.50 34.68
N MET A 282 18.33 -0.59 33.94
CA MET A 282 17.44 -1.23 32.99
C MET A 282 16.20 -1.82 33.65
N GLY A 283 15.07 -1.79 32.93
CA GLY A 283 14.07 -2.86 32.97
C GLY A 283 12.70 -2.49 33.53
N SER A 284 11.67 -2.76 32.71
CA SER A 284 10.23 -2.91 33.05
C SER A 284 9.46 -1.59 33.17
N ASN A 285 8.37 -1.29 32.46
CA ASN A 285 7.38 -2.10 31.77
C ASN A 285 6.80 -1.28 30.60
N ALA A 286 6.88 -1.78 29.37
CA ALA A 286 5.86 -2.65 28.77
C ALA A 286 4.57 -1.88 28.43
N VAL A 287 4.57 -1.30 27.23
CA VAL A 287 3.37 -1.17 26.40
C VAL A 287 2.80 -2.57 26.25
N LYS A 288 1.80 -2.91 27.08
CA LYS A 288 0.94 -4.06 26.83
C LYS A 288 0.07 -3.69 25.63
N THR A 289 0.46 -4.19 24.47
CA THR A 289 -0.40 -4.23 23.29
C THR A 289 -1.59 -5.14 23.60
N SER A 290 -2.75 -4.53 23.82
CA SER A 290 -4.03 -5.24 23.78
C SER A 290 -4.22 -5.83 22.38
N LYS A 291 -4.27 -7.16 22.30
CA LYS A 291 -4.75 -7.88 21.11
C LYS A 291 -6.23 -7.54 20.94
N ASN A 292 -6.55 -6.86 19.85
CA ASN A 292 -7.89 -6.58 19.29
C ASN A 292 -8.40 -5.13 19.48
N LEU A 293 -8.55 -4.47 18.32
CA LEU A 293 -9.23 -3.22 17.96
C LEU A 293 -8.62 -1.84 18.33
N THR A 294 -8.47 -1.07 17.24
CA THR A 294 -8.64 0.39 17.03
C THR A 294 -7.78 1.40 17.77
N ALA A 295 -7.07 2.21 16.95
CA ALA A 295 -6.47 3.53 17.19
C ALA A 295 -5.56 3.72 18.44
N PRO A 296 -4.46 4.48 18.34
CA PRO A 296 -3.61 4.71 19.50
C PRO A 296 -4.37 5.54 20.55
N ALA A 297 -4.23 5.18 21.82
CA ALA A 297 -4.69 5.99 22.95
C ALA A 297 -4.05 7.39 22.92
N PRO A 298 -4.68 8.41 23.55
CA PRO A 298 -4.18 9.79 23.56
C PRO A 298 -2.71 9.86 24.00
N GLY A 299 -1.85 10.48 23.18
CA GLY A 299 -0.40 10.56 23.42
C GLY A 299 0.47 9.55 22.65
N GLN A 300 -0.10 8.73 21.75
CA GLN A 300 0.68 7.86 20.83
C GLN A 300 0.46 8.14 19.33
N GLY A 301 -0.29 9.18 18.98
CA GLY A 301 -0.45 9.66 17.61
C GLY A 301 0.45 10.88 17.33
N PRO A 302 0.64 11.26 16.05
CA PRO A 302 1.25 12.54 15.73
C PRO A 302 0.41 13.68 16.33
N HIS A 303 1.06 14.77 16.74
CA HIS A 303 0.38 15.95 17.28
C HIS A 303 -0.78 16.39 16.38
N PHE A 304 -1.93 16.78 16.96
CA PHE A 304 -3.17 17.01 16.20
C PHE A 304 -3.03 18.02 15.03
N VAL A 305 -2.07 18.95 15.10
CA VAL A 305 -1.72 19.88 14.00
C VAL A 305 -1.47 19.16 12.67
N TRP A 306 -0.92 17.94 12.70
CA TRP A 306 -0.67 17.15 11.49
C TRP A 306 -1.97 16.68 10.84
N THR A 307 -3.03 16.48 11.62
CA THR A 307 -4.38 16.21 11.08
C THR A 307 -4.92 17.45 10.38
N LEU A 308 -4.75 18.65 10.95
CA LEU A 308 -5.14 19.90 10.30
C LEU A 308 -4.37 20.13 9.00
N LEU A 309 -3.06 19.89 9.00
CA LEU A 309 -2.24 19.97 7.78
C LEU A 309 -2.69 18.93 6.74
N ALA A 310 -3.02 17.71 7.18
CA ALA A 310 -3.57 16.69 6.30
C ALA A 310 -4.92 17.13 5.71
N ASP A 311 -5.80 17.76 6.49
CA ASP A 311 -7.09 18.26 6.00
C ASP A 311 -6.91 19.40 4.97
N VAL A 312 -5.90 20.25 5.17
CA VAL A 312 -5.57 21.33 4.22
C VAL A 312 -4.99 20.78 2.91
N TYR A 313 -4.15 19.75 2.95
CA TYR A 313 -3.50 19.19 1.75
C TYR A 313 -4.31 18.10 1.04
N LEU A 314 -4.92 17.21 1.81
CA LEU A 314 -5.62 16.01 1.36
C LEU A 314 -6.94 15.86 2.17
N PRO A 315 -8.00 16.62 1.82
CA PRO A 315 -9.26 16.59 2.56
C PRO A 315 -9.89 15.18 2.53
N ALA A 316 -10.58 14.78 3.60
CA ALA A 316 -11.09 13.40 3.74
C ALA A 316 -12.38 13.11 2.92
N SER A 317 -13.13 14.14 2.50
CA SER A 317 -14.33 14.00 1.67
C SER A 317 -14.49 15.19 0.71
N PRO A 318 -14.85 14.98 -0.57
CA PRO A 318 -15.22 16.06 -1.48
C PRO A 318 -16.59 16.67 -1.15
N SER A 319 -17.41 16.02 -0.31
CA SER A 319 -18.74 16.49 0.10
C SER A 319 -18.98 16.21 1.59
N GLY A 320 -19.08 17.26 2.39
CA GLY A 320 -19.66 17.20 3.74
C GLY A 320 -18.79 16.63 4.87
N SER A 321 -17.70 17.32 5.20
CA SER A 321 -17.21 17.41 6.58
C SER A 321 -17.50 18.84 7.04
N THR A 322 -18.04 19.01 8.26
CA THR A 322 -18.55 20.27 8.85
C THR A 322 -17.53 21.41 8.95
N THR A 323 -16.28 21.20 8.54
CA THR A 323 -15.34 22.26 8.20
C THR A 323 -15.68 22.79 6.80
N ALA A 324 -16.61 23.74 6.73
CA ALA A 324 -17.07 24.44 5.53
C ALA A 324 -15.97 24.60 4.47
N SER A 325 -16.22 24.10 3.26
CA SER A 325 -15.54 24.37 1.97
C SER A 325 -14.54 25.55 2.02
N ALA A 326 -13.34 25.29 2.53
CA ALA A 326 -12.29 26.29 2.61
C ALA A 326 -11.70 26.49 1.21
N ALA A 327 -11.80 27.71 0.68
CA ALA A 327 -10.97 28.07 -0.47
C ALA A 327 -9.50 27.91 -0.05
N ALA A 328 -8.68 27.34 -0.93
CA ALA A 328 -7.26 27.14 -0.66
C ALA A 328 -6.61 28.47 -0.20
N PRO A 329 -5.68 28.43 0.78
CA PRO A 329 -4.92 29.62 1.18
C PRO A 329 -4.26 30.26 -0.05
N LYS A 330 -4.32 31.58 -0.18
CA LYS A 330 -3.90 32.33 -1.38
C LYS A 330 -2.43 32.09 -1.80
N ASP A 331 -1.57 31.57 -0.90
CA ASP A 331 -0.16 31.26 -1.15
C ASP A 331 0.26 29.91 -0.56
N LYS A 332 -0.50 28.84 -0.87
CA LYS A 332 -0.19 27.48 -0.40
C LYS A 332 0.80 26.79 -1.34
N ALA A 333 1.92 26.29 -0.80
CA ALA A 333 2.88 25.50 -1.56
C ALA A 333 2.30 24.14 -2.00
N PRO A 334 2.82 23.52 -3.09
CA PRO A 334 2.45 22.16 -3.46
C PRO A 334 2.75 21.14 -2.36
N PHE A 335 1.96 20.06 -2.26
CA PHE A 335 2.13 19.01 -1.25
C PHE A 335 3.55 18.44 -1.22
N ALA A 336 4.12 18.16 -2.39
CA ALA A 336 5.49 17.66 -2.48
C ALA A 336 6.51 18.56 -1.78
N ALA A 337 6.46 19.88 -2.00
CA ALA A 337 7.36 20.84 -1.36
C ALA A 337 7.17 20.86 0.17
N PHE A 338 5.92 20.83 0.64
CA PHE A 338 5.60 20.74 2.06
C PHE A 338 6.14 19.45 2.69
N TRP A 339 5.87 18.30 2.08
CA TRP A 339 6.28 17.01 2.60
C TRP A 339 7.80 16.90 2.66
N THR A 340 8.50 17.30 1.59
CA THR A 340 9.97 17.31 1.56
C THR A 340 10.54 18.17 2.68
N ALA A 341 10.07 19.42 2.83
CA ALA A 341 10.61 20.33 3.84
C ALA A 341 10.25 19.95 5.28
N CYS A 342 8.98 19.60 5.54
CA CYS A 342 8.46 19.42 6.90
C CYS A 342 8.52 17.98 7.40
N VAL A 343 8.63 16.98 6.52
CA VAL A 343 8.61 15.55 6.90
C VAL A 343 9.88 14.84 6.43
N ASP A 344 10.18 14.80 5.12
CA ASP A 344 11.30 14.02 4.59
C ASP A 344 12.65 14.52 5.12
N SER A 345 13.01 15.76 4.83
CA SER A 345 14.26 16.36 5.27
C SER A 345 14.28 16.63 6.78
N ALA A 346 13.16 17.08 7.34
CA ALA A 346 13.08 17.48 8.74
C ALA A 346 13.07 16.29 9.71
N LEU A 347 12.31 15.23 9.43
CA LEU A 347 12.10 14.11 10.34
C LEU A 347 12.98 12.91 9.95
N PHE A 348 12.89 12.43 8.70
CA PHE A 348 13.68 11.28 8.25
C PHE A 348 15.16 11.61 8.02
N GLY A 349 15.46 12.85 7.64
CA GLY A 349 16.82 13.39 7.56
C GLY A 349 17.48 13.61 8.94
N SER A 350 16.72 13.59 10.04
CA SER A 350 17.27 13.72 11.39
C SER A 350 17.99 12.44 11.84
N SER A 351 18.97 12.55 12.76
CA SER A 351 19.55 11.40 13.46
C SER A 351 18.62 10.80 14.53
N SER A 352 17.60 11.53 14.96
CA SER A 352 16.69 11.15 16.06
C SER A 352 15.74 10.01 15.67
N LEU A 353 15.82 8.88 16.39
CA LEU A 353 14.90 7.75 16.21
C LEU A 353 13.43 8.11 16.47
N PRO A 354 13.09 8.89 17.52
CA PRO A 354 11.71 9.38 17.70
C PRO A 354 11.18 10.23 16.53
N LEU A 355 12.01 11.10 15.94
CA LEU A 355 11.62 11.90 14.77
C LEU A 355 11.34 11.00 13.56
N LYS A 356 12.17 10.00 13.30
CA LYS A 356 11.93 9.00 12.24
C LYS A 356 10.66 8.19 12.47
N ALA A 357 10.40 7.78 13.72
CA ALA A 357 9.17 7.07 14.09
C ALA A 357 7.92 7.94 13.89
N LEU A 358 8.01 9.25 14.20
CA LEU A 358 6.96 10.22 13.88
C LEU A 358 6.73 10.28 12.37
N GLY A 359 7.79 10.35 11.56
CA GLY A 359 7.69 10.32 10.10
C GLY A 359 6.88 9.12 9.57
N PHE A 360 7.14 7.91 10.08
CA PHE A 360 6.35 6.73 9.70
C PHE A 360 4.90 6.76 10.20
N SER A 361 4.64 7.38 11.36
CA SER A 361 3.28 7.63 11.84
C SER A 361 2.55 8.65 10.94
N LEU A 362 3.26 9.63 10.38
CA LEU A 362 2.70 10.56 9.39
C LEU A 362 2.40 9.86 8.07
N ILE A 363 3.23 8.92 7.62
CA ILE A 363 2.89 8.06 6.46
C ILE A 363 1.57 7.31 6.72
N GLN A 364 1.38 6.76 7.93
CA GLN A 364 0.10 6.12 8.32
C GLN A 364 -1.10 7.08 8.31
N LEU A 365 -0.89 8.38 8.59
CA LEU A 365 -1.94 9.40 8.59
C LEU A 365 -2.28 9.89 7.16
N PHE A 366 -1.27 10.12 6.32
CA PHE A 366 -1.43 10.72 5.00
C PHE A 366 -1.75 9.70 3.90
N LEU A 367 -1.18 8.49 3.96
CA LEU A 367 -1.35 7.47 2.91
C LEU A 367 -2.83 7.16 2.62
N PRO A 368 -3.72 6.91 3.62
CA PRO A 368 -5.13 6.63 3.34
C PRO A 368 -5.87 7.77 2.62
N ARG A 369 -5.45 9.01 2.81
CA ARG A 369 -6.08 10.19 2.21
C ARG A 369 -5.74 10.36 0.73
N LEU A 370 -4.62 9.78 0.28
CA LEU A 370 -4.21 9.82 -1.13
C LEU A 370 -5.15 9.00 -2.03
N ALA A 371 -5.84 7.98 -1.50
CA ALA A 371 -6.78 7.17 -2.29
C ALA A 371 -7.91 8.02 -2.90
N ALA A 372 -8.40 9.02 -2.16
CA ALA A 372 -9.50 9.87 -2.59
C ALA A 372 -9.04 11.07 -3.43
N ASN A 373 -7.96 11.74 -3.03
CA ASN A 373 -7.61 13.09 -3.52
C ASN A 373 -6.13 13.27 -3.88
N GLY A 374 -5.31 12.21 -3.85
CA GLY A 374 -3.87 12.29 -4.09
C GLY A 374 -3.47 11.97 -5.53
N THR A 375 -2.38 12.55 -6.01
CA THR A 375 -1.78 12.23 -7.32
C THR A 375 -0.64 11.22 -7.19
N PRO A 376 -0.20 10.57 -8.29
CA PRO A 376 1.02 9.76 -8.28
C PRO A 376 2.26 10.52 -7.80
N ALA A 377 2.35 11.82 -8.09
CA ALA A 377 3.46 12.67 -7.61
C ALA A 377 3.42 12.85 -6.09
N ASP A 378 2.23 12.92 -5.48
CA ASP A 378 2.09 13.01 -4.03
C ASP A 378 2.53 11.70 -3.34
N VAL A 379 2.33 10.55 -3.99
CA VAL A 379 2.86 9.26 -3.52
C VAL A 379 4.39 9.25 -3.57
N THR A 380 4.99 9.71 -4.68
CA THR A 380 6.45 9.83 -4.80
C THR A 380 7.01 10.77 -3.74
N ALA A 381 6.33 11.89 -3.45
CA ALA A 381 6.73 12.77 -2.36
C ALA A 381 6.63 12.09 -0.99
N LEU A 382 5.54 11.36 -0.72
CA LEU A 382 5.33 10.63 0.54
C LEU A 382 6.49 9.67 0.83
N PHE A 383 6.94 8.97 -0.20
CA PHE A 383 8.11 8.09 -0.20
C PHE A 383 9.35 8.82 -0.76
N GLY A 384 9.69 9.95 -0.14
CA GLY A 384 10.89 10.72 -0.47
C GLY A 384 12.22 9.97 -0.18
N PRO A 385 13.35 10.56 -0.57
CA PRO A 385 14.67 9.91 -0.50
C PRO A 385 15.07 9.54 0.93
N ASN A 386 14.81 10.41 1.92
CA ASN A 386 15.14 10.07 3.30
C ASN A 386 14.18 9.02 3.87
N ALA A 387 12.88 9.12 3.58
CA ALA A 387 11.88 8.15 4.01
C ALA A 387 12.22 6.75 3.51
N LEU A 388 12.54 6.59 2.22
CA LEU A 388 12.90 5.30 1.62
C LEU A 388 14.23 4.76 2.12
N ARG A 389 15.25 5.61 2.25
CA ARG A 389 16.54 5.22 2.85
C ARG A 389 16.36 4.71 4.28
N VAL A 390 15.60 5.43 5.11
CA VAL A 390 15.31 4.99 6.49
C VAL A 390 14.49 3.70 6.47
N LEU A 391 13.49 3.58 5.60
CA LEU A 391 12.66 2.38 5.48
C LEU A 391 13.50 1.15 5.09
N ALA A 392 14.31 1.25 4.03
CA ALA A 392 15.17 0.17 3.55
C ALA A 392 16.18 -0.26 4.63
N ASN A 393 16.84 0.69 5.29
CA ASN A 393 17.81 0.38 6.34
C ASN A 393 17.19 -0.37 7.53
N HIS A 394 15.96 -0.05 7.93
CA HIS A 394 15.31 -0.66 9.09
C HIS A 394 14.52 -1.94 8.78
N LEU A 395 14.38 -2.30 7.50
CA LEU A 395 13.81 -3.58 7.08
C LEU A 395 14.88 -4.65 6.83
N ARG A 396 16.17 -4.30 6.79
CA ARG A 396 17.28 -5.25 6.73
C ARG A 396 17.43 -5.99 8.07
N LYS A 397 17.68 -7.31 8.01
CA LYS A 397 17.67 -8.21 9.19
C LYS A 397 18.70 -7.89 10.27
N ASP A 398 19.76 -7.14 9.95
CA ASP A 398 20.88 -6.88 10.87
C ASP A 398 20.65 -5.71 11.84
N ALA A 399 19.57 -4.93 11.67
CA ALA A 399 19.25 -3.75 12.51
C ALA A 399 18.62 -4.11 13.90
N GLN A 400 19.06 -5.19 14.54
CA GLN A 400 18.42 -5.80 15.71
C GLN A 400 19.06 -5.43 17.07
N ALA A 401 19.70 -4.28 17.21
CA ALA A 401 20.14 -3.76 18.50
C ALA A 401 19.01 -3.00 19.24
N GLY A 402 18.99 -3.04 20.58
CA GLY A 402 17.81 -2.82 21.44
C GLY A 402 16.97 -1.53 21.31
N GLY A 403 17.45 -0.47 20.64
CA GLY A 403 16.68 0.74 20.31
C GLY A 403 16.10 0.74 18.88
N GLU A 404 16.78 0.11 17.93
CA GLU A 404 16.37 -0.03 16.53
C GLU A 404 15.15 -0.94 16.39
N LYS A 405 14.96 -1.89 17.31
CA LYS A 405 13.80 -2.81 17.34
C LYS A 405 12.44 -2.10 17.30
N THR A 406 12.32 -0.92 17.90
CA THR A 406 11.04 -0.19 17.90
C THR A 406 10.80 0.48 16.56
N LEU A 407 11.83 1.12 16.00
CA LEU A 407 11.73 1.78 14.69
C LEU A 407 11.57 0.75 13.57
N SER A 408 12.27 -0.38 13.64
CA SER A 408 12.12 -1.49 12.69
C SER A 408 10.73 -2.11 12.77
N ARG A 409 10.12 -2.26 13.96
CA ARG A 409 8.70 -2.66 14.06
C ARG A 409 7.76 -1.65 13.41
N VAL A 410 8.01 -0.35 13.55
CA VAL A 410 7.18 0.68 12.92
C VAL A 410 7.34 0.66 11.40
N ALA A 411 8.57 0.55 10.89
CA ALA A 411 8.89 0.36 9.47
C ALA A 411 8.25 -0.92 8.90
N GLU A 412 8.38 -2.04 9.62
CA GLU A 412 7.77 -3.32 9.28
C GLU A 412 6.25 -3.19 9.27
N LYS A 413 5.64 -2.49 10.23
CA LYS A 413 4.19 -2.23 10.23
C LYS A 413 3.75 -1.44 9.00
N VAL A 414 4.52 -0.46 8.53
CA VAL A 414 4.20 0.29 7.30
C VAL A 414 4.08 -0.67 6.12
N VAL A 415 5.04 -1.56 5.96
CA VAL A 415 5.14 -2.49 4.83
C VAL A 415 4.20 -3.70 4.94
N THR A 416 4.02 -4.24 6.15
CA THR A 416 3.25 -5.47 6.38
C THR A 416 1.77 -5.22 6.69
N SER A 417 1.41 -4.00 7.10
CA SER A 417 0.04 -3.66 7.48
C SER A 417 -0.48 -2.41 6.78
N THR A 418 0.19 -1.26 6.90
CA THR A 418 -0.34 0.02 6.41
C THR A 418 -0.52 0.03 4.89
N ILE A 419 0.52 -0.33 4.14
CA ILE A 419 0.48 -0.40 2.68
C ILE A 419 -0.51 -1.49 2.22
N PRO A 420 -0.48 -2.73 2.74
CA PRO A 420 -1.48 -3.74 2.42
C PRO A 420 -2.94 -3.32 2.68
N LEU A 421 -3.22 -2.66 3.80
CA LEU A 421 -4.56 -2.14 4.12
C LEU A 421 -4.98 -1.04 3.14
N PHE A 422 -4.07 -0.13 2.82
CA PHE A 422 -4.29 0.90 1.81
C PHE A 422 -4.61 0.28 0.44
N LEU A 423 -3.79 -0.66 -0.03
CA LEU A 423 -4.03 -1.34 -1.30
C LEU A 423 -5.36 -2.09 -1.29
N THR A 424 -5.75 -2.71 -0.17
CA THR A 424 -7.06 -3.35 -0.01
C THR A 424 -8.22 -2.33 -0.06
N SER A 425 -8.06 -1.13 0.49
CA SER A 425 -9.08 -0.08 0.35
C SER A 425 -9.21 0.43 -1.08
N VAL A 426 -8.08 0.52 -1.79
CA VAL A 426 -8.01 0.93 -3.20
C VAL A 426 -8.68 -0.14 -4.08
N THR A 427 -8.51 -1.43 -3.78
CA THR A 427 -9.15 -2.52 -4.54
C THR A 427 -10.66 -2.48 -4.43
N ALA A 428 -11.20 -2.15 -3.25
CA ALA A 428 -12.63 -2.08 -2.99
C ALA A 428 -13.30 -0.85 -3.62
N ALA A 429 -12.54 0.19 -3.95
CA ALA A 429 -13.09 1.47 -4.38
C ALA A 429 -13.54 1.49 -5.86
N GLU A 430 -13.26 0.43 -6.65
CA GLU A 430 -13.61 0.25 -8.08
C GLU A 430 -13.32 1.44 -9.01
N ASN A 431 -12.48 2.40 -8.59
CA ASN A 431 -12.21 3.61 -9.35
C ASN A 431 -10.78 3.58 -9.95
N SER A 432 -10.66 4.09 -11.18
CA SER A 432 -9.40 4.09 -11.93
C SER A 432 -8.32 4.93 -11.24
N HIS A 433 -8.72 5.99 -10.55
CA HIS A 433 -7.81 6.91 -9.86
C HIS A 433 -7.06 6.22 -8.71
N ALA A 434 -7.79 5.63 -7.77
CA ALA A 434 -7.23 4.89 -6.64
C ALA A 434 -6.32 3.76 -7.14
N THR A 435 -6.72 3.06 -8.21
CA THR A 435 -5.88 2.02 -8.83
C THR A 435 -4.54 2.57 -9.30
N GLN A 436 -4.51 3.74 -9.96
CA GLN A 436 -3.28 4.41 -10.37
C GLN A 436 -2.41 4.82 -9.16
N VAL A 437 -3.03 5.35 -8.10
CA VAL A 437 -2.33 5.68 -6.85
C VAL A 437 -1.74 4.43 -6.18
N GLY A 438 -2.47 3.31 -6.18
CA GLY A 438 -1.98 2.02 -5.67
C GLY A 438 -0.75 1.50 -6.41
N VAL A 439 -0.75 1.60 -7.75
CA VAL A 439 0.43 1.27 -8.57
C VAL A 439 1.59 2.24 -8.27
N ALA A 440 1.32 3.52 -8.09
CA ALA A 440 2.33 4.52 -7.75
C ALA A 440 3.03 4.21 -6.41
N VAL A 441 2.34 3.63 -5.42
CA VAL A 441 2.95 3.21 -4.15
C VAL A 441 4.00 2.12 -4.39
N VAL A 442 3.66 1.10 -5.18
CA VAL A 442 4.60 0.00 -5.46
C VAL A 442 5.81 0.51 -6.25
N LYS A 443 5.59 1.37 -7.24
CA LYS A 443 6.67 2.04 -7.99
C LYS A 443 7.55 2.88 -7.08
N ALA A 444 6.99 3.69 -6.19
CA ALA A 444 7.78 4.53 -5.29
C ALA A 444 8.70 3.71 -4.37
N LEU A 445 8.33 2.47 -4.03
CA LEU A 445 9.18 1.58 -3.24
C LEU A 445 10.35 0.98 -4.03
N VAL A 446 10.34 0.94 -5.36
CA VAL A 446 11.32 0.14 -6.12
C VAL A 446 11.97 0.89 -7.28
N SER A 447 11.38 2.01 -7.70
CA SER A 447 11.82 2.78 -8.86
C SER A 447 12.65 4.00 -8.44
N PRO A 448 13.64 4.41 -9.27
CA PRO A 448 14.28 5.72 -9.15
C PRO A 448 13.27 6.88 -9.23
N PRO A 449 13.59 8.09 -8.74
CA PRO A 449 14.91 8.54 -8.27
C PRO A 449 15.21 8.26 -6.79
N HIS A 450 14.21 7.90 -5.97
CA HIS A 450 14.36 7.84 -4.51
C HIS A 450 14.54 6.42 -3.97
N SER A 451 14.22 5.39 -4.76
CA SER A 451 14.46 3.98 -4.42
C SER A 451 15.31 3.28 -5.48
N GLN A 452 15.78 2.08 -5.14
CA GLN A 452 16.43 1.16 -6.06
C GLN A 452 15.61 -0.12 -6.16
N TYR A 453 15.70 -0.81 -7.30
CA TYR A 453 14.91 -2.02 -7.58
C TYR A 453 15.17 -3.14 -6.57
N ASN A 454 16.37 -3.20 -5.98
CA ASN A 454 16.78 -4.17 -4.97
C ASN A 454 16.79 -3.61 -3.54
N ALA A 455 16.18 -2.43 -3.30
CA ALA A 455 16.21 -1.78 -1.98
C ALA A 455 15.53 -2.62 -0.88
N PHE A 456 14.56 -3.46 -1.25
CA PHE A 456 13.77 -4.30 -0.35
C PHE A 456 13.96 -5.80 -0.65
N GLU A 457 13.88 -6.65 0.38
CA GLU A 457 13.89 -8.11 0.18
C GLU A 457 12.74 -8.53 -0.76
N PRO A 458 12.95 -9.42 -1.75
CA PRO A 458 11.90 -9.83 -2.70
C PRO A 458 10.61 -10.32 -2.03
N LYS A 459 10.74 -11.09 -0.93
CA LYS A 459 9.61 -11.62 -0.16
C LYS A 459 8.69 -10.53 0.41
N VAL A 460 9.22 -9.34 0.64
CA VAL A 460 8.44 -8.19 1.11
C VAL A 460 7.58 -7.66 -0.03
N LEU A 461 8.16 -7.48 -1.20
CA LEU A 461 7.46 -7.00 -2.39
C LEU A 461 6.38 -7.98 -2.82
N ASP A 462 6.67 -9.29 -2.78
CA ASP A 462 5.70 -10.35 -3.10
C ASP A 462 4.42 -10.25 -2.24
N ARG A 463 4.57 -9.93 -0.95
CA ARG A 463 3.44 -9.76 -0.02
C ARG A 463 2.61 -8.52 -0.35
N ILE A 464 3.25 -7.44 -0.83
CA ILE A 464 2.59 -6.21 -1.23
C ILE A 464 1.84 -6.42 -2.55
N VAL A 465 2.53 -6.99 -3.57
CA VAL A 465 1.96 -7.25 -4.90
C VAL A 465 0.77 -8.20 -4.81
N ALA A 466 0.81 -9.21 -3.93
CA ALA A 466 -0.32 -10.10 -3.68
C ALA A 466 -1.59 -9.42 -3.13
N LYS A 467 -1.51 -8.15 -2.71
CA LYS A 467 -2.66 -7.35 -2.24
C LYS A 467 -3.18 -6.37 -3.29
N LEU A 468 -2.57 -6.33 -4.47
CA LEU A 468 -3.02 -5.47 -5.57
C LEU A 468 -4.28 -6.05 -6.25
N PRO A 469 -5.20 -5.20 -6.74
CA PRO A 469 -6.28 -5.63 -7.61
C PRO A 469 -5.70 -6.02 -8.98
N LEU A 470 -6.39 -6.88 -9.73
CA LEU A 470 -5.94 -7.35 -11.05
C LEU A 470 -5.52 -6.20 -11.99
N ALA A 471 -6.27 -5.10 -12.02
CA ALA A 471 -5.94 -3.91 -12.82
C ALA A 471 -4.59 -3.28 -12.42
N ALA A 472 -4.28 -3.22 -11.13
CA ALA A 472 -3.00 -2.72 -10.66
C ALA A 472 -1.86 -3.73 -10.86
N VAL A 473 -2.13 -5.04 -10.80
CA VAL A 473 -1.15 -6.07 -11.19
C VAL A 473 -0.79 -5.90 -12.66
N LYS A 474 -1.76 -5.68 -13.55
CA LYS A 474 -1.51 -5.35 -14.96
C LYS A 474 -0.66 -4.08 -15.12
N GLY A 475 -0.96 -3.03 -14.35
CA GLY A 475 -0.16 -1.80 -14.32
C GLY A 475 1.27 -2.00 -13.79
N TRP A 476 1.46 -2.90 -12.83
CA TRP A 476 2.77 -3.31 -12.32
C TRP A 476 3.57 -4.09 -13.36
N VAL A 477 2.94 -5.05 -14.05
CA VAL A 477 3.57 -5.78 -15.15
C VAL A 477 3.96 -4.85 -16.29
N ALA A 478 3.09 -3.90 -16.67
CA ALA A 478 3.41 -2.90 -17.68
C ALA A 478 4.66 -2.08 -17.29
N HIS A 479 4.77 -1.69 -16.02
CA HIS A 479 5.97 -1.02 -15.52
C HIS A 479 7.23 -1.89 -15.61
N LEU A 480 7.16 -3.16 -15.21
CA LEU A 480 8.30 -4.09 -15.32
C LEU A 480 8.75 -4.27 -16.78
N ARG A 481 7.81 -4.33 -17.73
CA ARG A 481 8.12 -4.35 -19.16
C ARG A 481 8.86 -3.08 -19.58
N THR A 482 8.39 -1.91 -19.16
CA THR A 482 9.09 -0.64 -19.42
C THR A 482 10.49 -0.64 -18.82
N VAL A 483 10.69 -1.18 -17.61
CA VAL A 483 12.03 -1.27 -16.99
C VAL A 483 12.99 -2.15 -17.80
N ILE A 484 12.49 -3.17 -18.48
CA ILE A 484 13.30 -4.06 -19.33
C ILE A 484 13.64 -3.39 -20.66
N LEU A 485 12.65 -2.76 -21.29
CA LEU A 485 12.76 -2.12 -22.61
C LEU A 485 13.51 -0.77 -22.55
N GLU A 486 13.34 -0.04 -21.45
CA GLU A 486 13.95 1.27 -21.19
C GLU A 486 14.56 1.29 -19.76
N PRO A 487 15.76 0.73 -19.58
CA PRO A 487 16.42 0.67 -18.28
C PRO A 487 16.64 2.08 -17.71
N THR A 488 16.07 2.35 -16.53
CA THR A 488 16.14 3.70 -15.93
C THR A 488 17.53 4.09 -15.44
N VAL A 489 18.45 3.13 -15.30
CA VAL A 489 19.82 3.39 -14.85
C VAL A 489 20.66 4.06 -15.94
N VAL A 490 20.23 3.99 -17.20
CA VAL A 490 20.87 4.70 -18.33
C VAL A 490 20.61 6.20 -18.20
N LYS A 491 19.32 6.58 -18.12
CA LYS A 491 18.87 7.99 -17.97
C LYS A 491 19.44 8.73 -16.76
N ALA A 492 19.81 8.02 -15.69
CA ALA A 492 20.40 8.62 -14.50
C ALA A 492 21.91 8.90 -14.67
N ALA A 493 22.62 8.05 -15.40
CA ALA A 493 24.04 8.24 -15.70
C ALA A 493 24.24 9.39 -16.70
N ASP A 494 23.36 9.52 -17.69
CA ASP A 494 23.43 10.62 -18.68
C ASP A 494 23.25 11.99 -18.01
N ALA A 495 22.37 12.08 -17.00
CA ALA A 495 22.17 13.32 -16.23
C ALA A 495 23.35 13.68 -15.31
N GLU A 496 24.05 12.67 -14.77
CA GLU A 496 25.27 12.87 -13.97
C GLU A 496 26.47 13.26 -14.85
N GLN A 497 26.56 12.71 -16.08
CA GLN A 497 27.60 13.04 -17.06
C GLN A 497 27.42 14.45 -17.65
N GLU A 498 26.19 14.88 -17.94
CA GLU A 498 25.90 16.26 -18.39
C GLU A 498 26.29 17.32 -17.33
N GLU A 499 26.19 17.00 -16.03
CA GLU A 499 26.64 17.88 -14.95
C GLU A 499 28.18 17.90 -14.79
N GLU A 500 28.88 16.79 -15.05
CA GLU A 500 30.35 16.69 -14.96
C GLU A 500 31.07 17.26 -16.21
N GLU A 501 30.50 17.13 -17.41
CA GLU A 501 31.07 17.69 -18.65
C GLU A 501 31.02 19.23 -18.69
N GLU A 502 30.15 19.89 -17.92
CA GLU A 502 30.16 21.34 -17.74
C GLU A 502 31.31 21.85 -16.86
N GLU A 503 31.94 20.99 -16.02
CA GLU A 503 32.99 21.39 -15.06
C GLU A 503 34.44 21.08 -15.48
N ASP A 504 34.73 20.07 -16.32
CA ASP A 504 36.13 19.78 -16.70
C ASP A 504 36.33 19.30 -18.15
N GLY A 505 36.84 20.20 -19.00
CA GLY A 505 37.13 19.95 -20.41
C GLY A 505 38.48 19.28 -20.68
N SER A 506 38.73 18.07 -20.14
CA SER A 506 39.91 17.29 -20.54
C SER A 506 39.70 15.76 -20.60
N PHE A 507 40.35 15.17 -21.59
CA PHE A 507 40.14 13.85 -22.21
C PHE A 507 40.74 12.66 -21.43
N GLU A 508 39.96 11.59 -21.20
CA GLU A 508 40.51 10.24 -20.88
C GLU A 508 39.73 9.10 -21.55
N GLY A 509 40.31 8.48 -22.58
CA GLY A 509 39.76 7.31 -23.28
C GLY A 509 39.84 5.96 -22.52
N GLY A 510 40.47 5.94 -21.32
CA GLY A 510 40.55 4.75 -20.47
C GLY A 510 39.43 4.64 -19.43
N ALA A 511 38.89 5.78 -18.97
CA ALA A 511 37.78 5.84 -18.01
C ALA A 511 36.44 5.43 -18.66
N ALA A 512 36.23 5.77 -19.94
CA ALA A 512 35.01 5.48 -20.68
C ALA A 512 34.70 3.97 -20.82
N ALA A 513 35.73 3.12 -20.97
CA ALA A 513 35.54 1.67 -21.10
C ALA A 513 35.17 1.00 -19.76
N ALA A 514 35.75 1.47 -18.65
CA ALA A 514 35.39 0.98 -17.31
C ALA A 514 33.96 1.38 -16.93
N ASP A 515 33.57 2.62 -17.25
CA ASP A 515 32.22 3.13 -17.02
C ASP A 515 31.17 2.40 -17.88
N ALA A 516 31.48 2.09 -19.14
CA ALA A 516 30.61 1.30 -20.02
C ALA A 516 30.33 -0.12 -19.47
N SER A 517 31.37 -0.82 -18.99
CA SER A 517 31.21 -2.16 -18.38
C SER A 517 30.35 -2.09 -17.11
N ASP A 518 30.55 -1.07 -16.27
CA ASP A 518 29.78 -0.93 -15.05
C ASP A 518 28.33 -0.50 -15.32
N ARG A 519 28.09 0.31 -16.36
CA ARG A 519 26.76 0.60 -16.89
C ARG A 519 26.05 -0.67 -17.35
N GLU A 520 26.70 -1.53 -18.12
CA GLU A 520 26.13 -2.80 -18.59
C GLU A 520 25.77 -3.74 -17.43
N LYS A 521 26.62 -3.85 -16.40
CA LYS A 521 26.33 -4.63 -15.19
C LYS A 521 25.10 -4.09 -14.47
N ARG A 522 24.97 -2.77 -14.33
CA ARG A 522 23.80 -2.14 -13.70
C ARG A 522 22.51 -2.41 -14.48
N VAL A 523 22.55 -2.29 -15.81
CA VAL A 523 21.41 -2.60 -16.69
C VAL A 523 21.03 -4.08 -16.59
N THR A 524 22.01 -4.97 -16.63
CA THR A 524 21.80 -6.42 -16.53
C THR A 524 21.16 -6.79 -15.20
N ALA A 525 21.63 -6.22 -14.08
CA ALA A 525 21.03 -6.43 -12.77
C ALA A 525 19.58 -5.92 -12.69
N GLN A 526 19.29 -4.74 -13.27
CA GLN A 526 17.94 -4.19 -13.32
C GLN A 526 16.97 -5.06 -14.15
N ARG A 527 17.40 -5.48 -15.35
CA ARG A 527 16.62 -6.38 -16.22
C ARG A 527 16.37 -7.72 -15.56
N THR A 528 17.40 -8.32 -14.94
CA THR A 528 17.30 -9.58 -14.22
C THR A 528 16.29 -9.49 -13.07
N TRP A 529 16.35 -8.42 -12.28
CA TRP A 529 15.37 -8.18 -11.24
C TRP A 529 13.95 -8.08 -11.81
N ALA A 530 13.75 -7.35 -12.90
CA ALA A 530 12.43 -7.22 -13.51
C ALA A 530 11.90 -8.56 -14.04
N PHE A 531 12.76 -9.38 -14.64
CA PHE A 531 12.42 -10.75 -15.05
C PHE A 531 11.98 -11.61 -13.87
N ASP A 532 12.69 -11.54 -12.74
CA ASP A 532 12.35 -12.32 -11.54
C ASP A 532 11.02 -11.86 -10.92
N GLN A 533 10.71 -10.57 -11.00
CA GLN A 533 9.41 -10.03 -10.58
C GLN A 533 8.27 -10.49 -11.50
N LEU A 534 8.48 -10.49 -12.83
CA LEU A 534 7.51 -11.04 -13.79
C LEU A 534 7.24 -12.52 -13.54
N LEU A 535 8.28 -13.32 -13.32
CA LEU A 535 8.15 -14.73 -12.98
C LEU A 535 7.36 -14.92 -11.68
N THR A 536 7.57 -14.05 -10.68
CA THR A 536 6.87 -14.14 -9.40
C THR A 536 5.38 -13.86 -9.52
N VAL A 537 4.96 -12.96 -10.43
CA VAL A 537 3.53 -12.74 -10.74
C VAL A 537 2.87 -14.03 -11.23
N VAL A 538 3.53 -14.79 -12.11
CA VAL A 538 2.98 -16.05 -12.63
C VAL A 538 3.02 -17.15 -11.57
N ARG A 539 4.15 -17.32 -10.88
CA ARG A 539 4.39 -18.43 -9.94
C ARG A 539 3.58 -18.29 -8.65
N SER A 540 3.32 -17.07 -8.16
CA SER A 540 2.66 -16.86 -6.88
C SER A 540 1.15 -17.13 -6.96
N GLY A 541 0.66 -18.13 -6.23
CA GLY A 541 -0.78 -18.45 -6.16
C GLY A 541 -1.65 -17.36 -5.54
N ASN A 542 -1.05 -16.42 -4.80
CA ASN A 542 -1.77 -15.34 -4.12
C ASN A 542 -1.90 -14.05 -4.95
N VAL A 543 -1.18 -13.94 -6.07
CA VAL A 543 -1.25 -12.76 -6.94
C VAL A 543 -2.43 -12.91 -7.90
N PRO A 544 -3.39 -11.96 -7.93
CA PRO A 544 -4.49 -11.97 -8.89
C PRO A 544 -3.97 -11.90 -10.33
N LYS A 545 -4.45 -12.82 -11.18
CA LYS A 545 -4.03 -12.96 -12.57
C LYS A 545 -5.13 -13.60 -13.39
N ASP A 546 -5.28 -13.14 -14.62
CA ASP A 546 -6.21 -13.66 -15.62
C ASP A 546 -5.44 -14.24 -16.82
N ASP A 547 -6.18 -14.87 -17.73
CA ASP A 547 -5.65 -15.49 -18.93
C ASP A 547 -4.91 -14.51 -19.84
N ASP A 548 -5.44 -13.30 -19.96
CA ASP A 548 -4.87 -12.18 -20.73
C ASP A 548 -3.52 -11.71 -20.17
N LEU A 549 -3.41 -11.54 -18.83
CA LEU A 549 -2.15 -11.18 -18.19
C LEU A 549 -1.07 -12.24 -18.44
N VAL A 550 -1.38 -13.52 -18.26
CA VAL A 550 -0.40 -14.61 -18.46
C VAL A 550 0.00 -14.70 -19.93
N SER A 551 -0.97 -14.62 -20.85
CA SER A 551 -0.70 -14.67 -22.29
C SER A 551 0.21 -13.53 -22.74
N SER A 552 -0.10 -12.30 -22.33
CA SER A 552 0.72 -11.14 -22.70
C SER A 552 2.11 -11.17 -22.06
N LEU A 553 2.27 -11.80 -20.89
CA LEU A 553 3.58 -11.97 -20.25
C LEU A 553 4.43 -13.00 -21.01
N LEU A 554 3.84 -14.12 -21.42
CA LEU A 554 4.53 -15.10 -22.27
C LEU A 554 4.86 -14.52 -23.64
N GLU A 555 3.94 -13.77 -24.27
CA GLU A 555 4.19 -13.03 -25.51
C GLU A 555 5.38 -12.08 -25.37
N PHE A 556 5.42 -11.31 -24.28
CA PHE A 556 6.52 -10.39 -23.99
C PHE A 556 7.87 -11.12 -23.85
N LEU A 557 7.94 -12.17 -23.00
CA LEU A 557 9.16 -12.95 -22.82
C LEU A 557 9.59 -13.67 -24.10
N ALA A 558 8.63 -14.12 -24.92
CA ALA A 558 8.91 -14.75 -26.19
C ALA A 558 9.56 -13.78 -27.18
N VAL A 559 8.97 -12.59 -27.36
CA VAL A 559 9.51 -11.57 -28.27
C VAL A 559 10.94 -11.20 -27.87
N ILE A 560 11.16 -10.75 -26.64
CA ILE A 560 12.49 -10.29 -26.21
C ILE A 560 13.54 -11.40 -26.10
N GLY A 561 13.11 -12.66 -25.94
CA GLY A 561 14.01 -13.81 -25.82
C GLY A 561 14.53 -14.31 -27.16
N TRP A 562 13.70 -14.27 -28.20
CA TRP A 562 13.95 -15.01 -29.45
C TRP A 562 13.88 -14.14 -30.72
N PHE A 563 13.36 -12.92 -30.62
CA PHE A 563 13.07 -12.08 -31.77
C PHE A 563 13.54 -10.64 -31.59
N ASP A 564 13.82 -9.99 -32.71
CA ASP A 564 13.97 -8.54 -32.83
C ASP A 564 12.79 -7.95 -33.59
N VAL A 565 12.22 -6.87 -33.05
CA VAL A 565 11.06 -6.19 -33.66
C VAL A 565 11.56 -5.24 -34.74
N THR A 566 11.35 -5.60 -36.01
CA THR A 566 11.80 -4.80 -37.17
C THR A 566 10.87 -3.62 -37.45
N GLU A 567 9.57 -3.80 -37.24
CA GLU A 567 8.55 -2.75 -37.39
C GLU A 567 7.74 -2.58 -36.10
N SER A 568 8.05 -1.53 -35.35
CA SER A 568 7.36 -1.23 -34.10
C SER A 568 5.86 -0.94 -34.30
N GLY A 569 5.08 -1.19 -33.26
CA GLY A 569 3.64 -0.98 -33.23
C GLY A 569 3.16 -0.54 -31.86
N THR A 570 1.90 -0.11 -31.75
CA THR A 570 1.36 0.45 -30.49
C THR A 570 0.74 -0.60 -29.56
N LYS A 571 0.60 -1.85 -30.01
CA LYS A 571 -0.07 -2.94 -29.25
C LYS A 571 0.56 -4.30 -29.54
N GLY A 572 0.40 -5.22 -28.60
CA GLY A 572 0.82 -6.63 -28.72
C GLY A 572 2.33 -6.80 -28.88
N ALA A 573 2.74 -7.91 -29.49
CA ALA A 573 4.15 -8.26 -29.73
C ALA A 573 5.00 -7.14 -30.35
N ARG A 574 4.43 -6.35 -31.28
CA ARG A 574 5.13 -5.23 -31.94
C ARG A 574 5.40 -4.02 -31.03
N SER A 575 4.75 -3.94 -29.88
CA SER A 575 4.99 -2.88 -28.88
C SER A 575 6.19 -3.14 -27.98
N TYR A 576 6.82 -4.31 -28.09
CA TYR A 576 7.97 -4.68 -27.27
C TYR A 576 9.31 -4.39 -27.96
N ALA A 577 9.30 -3.48 -28.94
CA ALA A 577 10.53 -2.96 -29.53
C ALA A 577 11.38 -2.29 -28.45
N ILE A 578 12.69 -2.56 -28.45
CA ILE A 578 13.63 -1.88 -27.56
C ILE A 578 13.70 -0.42 -28.03
N ALA A 579 13.19 0.50 -27.22
CA ALA A 579 13.16 1.92 -27.53
C ALA A 579 14.54 2.58 -27.33
N ASP A 580 15.32 2.06 -26.40
CA ASP A 580 16.65 2.56 -26.04
C ASP A 580 17.73 1.90 -26.93
N ARG A 581 18.22 2.66 -27.91
CA ARG A 581 19.25 2.18 -28.86
C ARG A 581 20.63 2.05 -28.20
N ASP A 582 20.84 2.71 -27.07
CA ASP A 582 22.12 2.75 -26.36
C ASP A 582 22.24 1.60 -25.34
N ALA A 583 21.16 0.86 -25.10
CA ALA A 583 21.12 -0.32 -24.24
C ALA A 583 20.37 -1.51 -24.90
N PRO A 584 20.89 -2.09 -26.00
CA PRO A 584 20.28 -3.27 -26.62
C PRO A 584 20.24 -4.49 -25.66
N LEU A 585 19.43 -5.50 -25.98
CA LEU A 585 19.43 -6.77 -25.24
C LEU A 585 20.64 -7.61 -25.65
N THR A 586 21.47 -7.96 -24.67
CA THR A 586 22.62 -8.85 -24.87
C THR A 586 22.19 -10.32 -24.92
N GLY A 587 23.00 -11.19 -25.53
CA GLY A 587 22.75 -12.65 -25.56
C GLY A 587 22.40 -13.24 -24.18
N PRO A 588 23.16 -12.96 -23.12
CA PRO A 588 22.83 -13.40 -21.76
C PRO A 588 21.47 -12.91 -21.24
N GLN A 589 21.06 -11.68 -21.59
CA GLN A 589 19.76 -11.13 -21.19
C GLN A 589 18.60 -11.79 -21.96
N ARG A 590 18.82 -12.14 -23.23
CA ARG A 590 17.87 -12.92 -24.03
C ARG A 590 17.70 -14.32 -23.46
N LEU A 591 18.81 -15.01 -23.15
CA LEU A 591 18.79 -16.30 -22.46
C LEU A 591 18.06 -16.23 -21.11
N ALA A 592 18.26 -15.16 -20.35
CA ALA A 592 17.51 -14.93 -19.11
C ALA A 592 15.99 -14.84 -19.38
N ALA A 593 15.55 -14.13 -20.43
CA ALA A 593 14.15 -14.07 -20.81
C ALA A 593 13.58 -15.44 -21.22
N ARG A 594 14.31 -16.22 -22.05
CA ARG A 594 13.95 -17.61 -22.44
C ARG A 594 13.80 -18.50 -21.20
N SER A 595 14.76 -18.44 -20.29
CA SER A 595 14.72 -19.17 -19.01
C SER A 595 13.49 -18.81 -18.18
N ARG A 596 13.08 -17.53 -18.13
CA ARG A 596 11.87 -17.11 -17.39
C ARG A 596 10.59 -17.52 -18.13
N PHE A 597 10.59 -17.57 -19.45
CA PHE A 597 9.47 -18.10 -20.24
C PHE A 597 9.20 -19.56 -19.87
N PHE A 598 10.23 -20.42 -19.90
CA PHE A 598 10.07 -21.82 -19.50
C PHE A 598 9.80 -22.00 -18.02
N SER A 599 10.31 -21.12 -17.15
CA SER A 599 9.95 -21.12 -15.73
C SER A 599 8.47 -20.77 -15.51
N CYS A 600 7.91 -19.85 -16.30
CA CYS A 600 6.47 -19.56 -16.30
C CYS A 600 5.67 -20.77 -16.79
N LEU A 601 6.08 -21.41 -17.88
CA LEU A 601 5.44 -22.64 -18.38
C LEU A 601 5.51 -23.78 -17.36
N THR A 602 6.63 -23.95 -16.69
CA THR A 602 6.82 -24.92 -15.59
C THR A 602 5.77 -24.69 -14.50
N ALA A 603 5.53 -23.43 -14.10
CA ALA A 603 4.52 -23.11 -13.09
C ALA A 603 3.08 -23.37 -13.58
N LEU A 604 2.79 -23.06 -14.85
CA LEU A 604 1.47 -23.21 -15.47
C LEU A 604 1.09 -24.67 -15.73
N VAL A 605 2.06 -25.50 -16.15
CA VAL A 605 1.86 -26.91 -16.50
C VAL A 605 2.08 -27.81 -15.29
N GLY A 606 3.07 -27.52 -14.45
CA GLY A 606 3.46 -28.31 -13.28
C GLY A 606 2.55 -28.19 -12.05
N GLY A 607 1.37 -27.59 -12.19
CA GLY A 607 0.35 -27.52 -11.13
C GLY A 607 0.57 -26.47 -10.03
N SER A 608 1.56 -25.58 -10.18
CA SER A 608 1.74 -24.43 -9.26
C SER A 608 0.64 -23.39 -9.44
N VAL A 609 0.08 -23.28 -10.65
CA VAL A 609 -1.10 -22.47 -10.94
C VAL A 609 -2.33 -23.38 -11.00
N ALA A 610 -3.36 -23.06 -10.23
CA ALA A 610 -4.59 -23.86 -10.17
C ALA A 610 -5.43 -23.73 -11.45
N ALA A 611 -6.21 -24.77 -11.77
CA ALA A 611 -7.24 -24.73 -12.81
C ALA A 611 -8.33 -23.68 -12.46
N PRO A 612 -8.97 -23.03 -13.46
CA PRO A 612 -8.90 -23.30 -14.90
C PRO A 612 -7.72 -22.64 -15.61
N LEU A 613 -6.95 -21.79 -14.91
CA LEU A 613 -5.85 -21.05 -15.53
C LEU A 613 -4.64 -21.95 -15.79
N GLY A 614 -4.27 -22.85 -14.88
CA GLY A 614 -3.19 -23.82 -15.09
C GLY A 614 -3.62 -25.06 -15.86
N GLY A 615 -2.69 -25.67 -16.62
CA GLY A 615 -2.92 -26.91 -17.34
C GLY A 615 -2.04 -27.10 -18.59
N PRO A 616 -2.10 -28.29 -19.21
CA PRO A 616 -1.26 -28.65 -20.36
C PRO A 616 -1.56 -27.83 -21.63
N ASN A 617 -2.73 -27.18 -21.72
CA ASN A 617 -3.07 -26.30 -22.84
C ASN A 617 -2.08 -25.14 -23.05
N TRP A 618 -1.30 -24.77 -22.01
CA TRP A 618 -0.25 -23.78 -22.17
C TRP A 618 0.91 -24.24 -23.03
N LEU A 619 1.16 -25.54 -23.17
CA LEU A 619 2.15 -26.08 -24.11
C LEU A 619 1.76 -25.70 -25.54
N ARG A 620 0.54 -26.07 -25.96
CA ARG A 620 -0.04 -25.67 -27.24
C ARG A 620 0.02 -24.17 -27.49
N ARG A 621 -0.40 -23.37 -26.51
CA ARG A 621 -0.49 -21.90 -26.67
C ARG A 621 0.89 -21.26 -26.79
N ALA A 622 1.85 -21.69 -25.99
CA ALA A 622 3.21 -21.20 -26.03
C ALA A 622 3.90 -21.57 -27.33
N LEU A 623 3.70 -22.81 -27.80
CA LEU A 623 4.24 -23.27 -29.06
C LEU A 623 3.63 -22.51 -30.25
N ALA A 624 2.31 -22.37 -30.28
CA ALA A 624 1.63 -21.59 -31.32
C ALA A 624 2.07 -20.12 -31.33
N LEU A 625 2.32 -19.53 -30.15
CA LEU A 625 2.86 -18.18 -30.03
C LEU A 625 4.24 -18.08 -30.71
N LEU A 626 5.18 -18.98 -30.40
CA LEU A 626 6.52 -18.98 -30.99
C LEU A 626 6.49 -19.23 -32.51
N ASP A 627 5.71 -20.22 -32.95
CA ASP A 627 5.54 -20.54 -34.37
C ASP A 627 4.94 -19.35 -35.15
N ASN A 628 3.95 -18.66 -34.59
CA ASN A 628 3.32 -17.51 -35.24
C ASN A 628 4.28 -16.31 -35.33
N LEU A 629 5.10 -16.08 -34.31
CA LEU A 629 6.13 -15.03 -34.34
C LEU A 629 7.22 -15.35 -35.37
N ALA A 630 7.64 -16.61 -35.46
CA ALA A 630 8.62 -17.07 -36.44
C ALA A 630 8.08 -17.04 -37.89
N ALA A 631 6.78 -17.23 -38.09
CA ALA A 631 6.17 -17.12 -39.40
C ALA A 631 6.02 -15.66 -39.88
N ASP A 632 6.02 -14.68 -38.98
CA ASP A 632 5.86 -13.26 -39.27
C ASP A 632 7.22 -12.55 -39.49
N ASN A 633 7.95 -13.02 -40.50
CA ASN A 633 9.25 -12.47 -40.91
C ASN A 633 9.20 -11.01 -41.38
N LYS A 634 8.00 -10.45 -41.56
CA LYS A 634 7.82 -9.03 -41.90
C LYS A 634 8.10 -8.14 -40.69
N HIS A 635 7.61 -8.52 -39.52
CA HIS A 635 7.66 -7.68 -38.32
C HIS A 635 8.65 -8.18 -37.26
N PHE A 636 9.10 -9.43 -37.37
CA PHE A 636 10.05 -10.05 -36.44
C PHE A 636 11.19 -10.72 -37.20
N ALA A 637 12.41 -10.52 -36.72
CA ALA A 637 13.60 -11.26 -37.16
C ALA A 637 14.08 -12.18 -36.04
N ARG A 638 14.64 -13.35 -36.38
CA ARG A 638 15.26 -14.24 -35.39
C ARG A 638 16.47 -13.53 -34.79
N ALA A 639 16.51 -13.39 -33.46
CA ALA A 639 17.64 -12.76 -32.79
C ALA A 639 18.84 -13.72 -32.73
N SER A 640 20.03 -13.24 -33.13
CA SER A 640 21.28 -13.99 -32.99
C SER A 640 21.59 -14.29 -31.53
N VAL A 641 22.18 -15.45 -31.25
CA VAL A 641 22.58 -15.86 -29.89
C VAL A 641 23.70 -14.95 -29.36
N ASP A 642 24.56 -14.42 -30.25
CA ASP A 642 25.70 -13.57 -29.92
C ASP A 642 25.41 -12.06 -29.78
N GLY A 643 24.15 -11.63 -29.95
CA GLY A 643 23.80 -10.21 -29.93
C GLY A 643 24.15 -9.48 -31.24
N PRO A 644 24.03 -8.14 -31.29
CA PRO A 644 24.28 -7.38 -32.51
C PRO A 644 25.75 -7.49 -32.91
N LYS A 645 26.07 -8.21 -34.00
CA LYS A 645 27.39 -8.17 -34.63
C LYS A 645 27.61 -6.75 -35.19
N ASP A 646 28.75 -6.16 -34.87
CA ASP A 646 29.19 -4.87 -35.41
C ASP A 646 29.19 -4.95 -36.95
N PRO A 647 28.46 -4.10 -37.69
CA PRO A 647 28.36 -4.20 -39.15
C PRO A 647 29.70 -3.97 -39.87
N SER A 648 30.75 -3.56 -39.14
CA SER A 648 32.12 -3.39 -39.64
C SER A 648 32.99 -4.67 -39.57
N ALA A 649 32.52 -5.74 -38.94
CA ALA A 649 33.26 -7.00 -38.79
C ALA A 649 32.84 -8.12 -39.77
N ALA A 650 32.04 -7.78 -40.79
CA ALA A 650 31.41 -8.76 -41.70
C ALA A 650 32.36 -9.48 -42.68
N ASP A 651 33.69 -9.29 -42.60
CA ASP A 651 34.64 -9.82 -43.58
C ASP A 651 35.68 -10.82 -43.02
N HIS A 652 35.54 -11.29 -41.77
CA HIS A 652 36.45 -12.33 -41.26
C HIS A 652 35.80 -13.19 -40.18
N ASP A 653 35.23 -14.32 -40.59
CA ASP A 653 35.39 -15.66 -40.01
C ASP A 653 34.21 -16.54 -40.48
N GLY A 654 34.53 -17.55 -41.30
CA GLY A 654 33.59 -18.49 -41.90
C GLY A 654 33.52 -19.80 -41.14
N ASP A 655 33.08 -19.75 -39.88
CA ASP A 655 32.88 -20.93 -39.02
C ASP A 655 31.45 -20.99 -38.39
N ASP A 656 30.52 -20.11 -38.78
CA ASP A 656 29.12 -20.12 -38.29
C ASP A 656 28.15 -20.89 -39.22
N ASP A 657 28.61 -21.47 -40.32
CA ASP A 657 27.76 -22.21 -41.27
C ASP A 657 27.34 -23.61 -40.74
N ASP A 658 27.99 -24.14 -39.70
CA ASP A 658 27.75 -25.52 -39.22
C ASP A 658 26.48 -25.66 -38.32
N GLU A 659 26.09 -24.65 -37.54
CA GLU A 659 24.88 -24.72 -36.67
C GLU A 659 23.56 -24.62 -37.49
N ASP A 660 23.56 -23.82 -38.57
CA ASP A 660 22.40 -23.69 -39.46
C ASP A 660 22.19 -24.95 -40.34
N ASP A 661 23.26 -25.69 -40.64
CA ASP A 661 23.22 -26.95 -41.39
C ASP A 661 22.69 -28.13 -40.54
N GLU A 662 23.08 -28.24 -39.26
CA GLU A 662 22.58 -29.31 -38.36
C GLU A 662 21.09 -29.13 -37.97
N ASP A 663 20.64 -27.90 -37.73
CA ASP A 663 19.22 -27.62 -37.47
C ASP A 663 18.35 -27.84 -38.75
N ALA A 664 18.94 -27.74 -39.95
CA ALA A 664 18.27 -28.08 -41.20
C ALA A 664 18.05 -29.59 -41.36
N GLU A 665 18.95 -30.43 -40.83
CA GLU A 665 18.77 -31.90 -40.80
C GLU A 665 17.60 -32.36 -39.92
N ALA A 666 17.29 -31.59 -38.86
CA ALA A 666 16.16 -31.85 -37.96
C ALA A 666 14.80 -31.33 -38.48
N ALA A 667 14.78 -30.51 -39.54
CA ALA A 667 13.57 -29.98 -40.17
C ALA A 667 12.51 -31.04 -40.56
N PRO A 668 12.85 -32.17 -41.21
CA PRO A 668 11.87 -33.22 -41.54
C PRO A 668 11.21 -33.82 -40.30
N LEU A 669 11.96 -34.02 -39.21
CA LEU A 669 11.43 -34.52 -37.94
C LEU A 669 10.42 -33.54 -37.34
N ILE A 670 10.72 -32.23 -37.38
CA ILE A 670 9.81 -31.19 -36.90
C ILE A 670 8.51 -31.17 -37.70
N GLU A 671 8.58 -31.27 -39.03
CA GLU A 671 7.39 -31.35 -39.89
C GLU A 671 6.56 -32.61 -39.61
N ARG A 672 7.21 -33.76 -39.38
CA ARG A 672 6.51 -34.98 -38.99
C ARG A 672 5.79 -34.83 -37.65
N VAL A 673 6.43 -34.25 -36.64
CA VAL A 673 5.81 -33.98 -35.33
C VAL A 673 4.62 -33.02 -35.46
N LYS A 674 4.70 -32.00 -36.33
CA LYS A 674 3.56 -31.10 -36.63
C LYS A 674 2.40 -31.88 -37.25
N ALA A 675 2.67 -32.74 -38.23
CA ALA A 675 1.67 -33.57 -38.89
C ALA A 675 0.97 -34.52 -37.90
N LEU A 676 1.74 -35.23 -37.06
CA LEU A 676 1.21 -36.11 -36.02
C LEU A 676 0.38 -35.34 -34.99
N SER A 677 0.84 -34.16 -34.57
CA SER A 677 0.08 -33.28 -33.65
C SER A 677 -1.28 -32.87 -34.23
N ALA A 678 -1.33 -32.53 -35.52
CA ALA A 678 -2.57 -32.20 -36.23
C ALA A 678 -3.49 -33.42 -36.42
N ALA A 679 -2.92 -34.61 -36.63
CA ALA A 679 -3.67 -35.85 -36.76
C ALA A 679 -4.29 -36.29 -35.42
N LEU A 680 -3.54 -36.19 -34.31
CA LEU A 680 -4.05 -36.43 -32.94
C LEU A 680 -5.20 -35.49 -32.58
N ASP A 681 -5.20 -34.27 -33.11
CA ASP A 681 -6.29 -33.29 -33.00
C ASP A 681 -7.60 -33.81 -33.61
N LYS A 682 -7.52 -34.45 -34.78
CA LYS A 682 -8.64 -35.09 -35.47
C LYS A 682 -9.14 -36.32 -34.71
N VAL A 683 -8.23 -37.13 -34.16
CA VAL A 683 -8.56 -38.29 -33.33
C VAL A 683 -9.34 -37.85 -32.07
N GLY A 684 -8.88 -36.80 -31.40
CA GLY A 684 -9.52 -36.26 -30.19
C GLY A 684 -10.87 -35.56 -30.43
N SER A 685 -11.10 -35.00 -31.62
CA SER A 685 -12.31 -34.26 -32.01
C SER A 685 -13.36 -35.10 -32.76
N SER A 686 -13.00 -36.30 -33.24
CA SER A 686 -13.93 -37.15 -33.99
C SER A 686 -15.13 -37.59 -33.14
N SER A 687 -16.28 -36.93 -33.36
CA SER A 687 -17.60 -37.39 -32.91
C SER A 687 -18.06 -38.65 -33.66
N ALA A 688 -17.45 -38.97 -34.80
CA ALA A 688 -17.94 -39.98 -35.74
C ALA A 688 -17.73 -41.43 -35.26
N ALA A 689 -16.75 -41.70 -34.40
CA ALA A 689 -16.54 -43.03 -33.81
C ALA A 689 -17.41 -43.31 -32.55
N ALA A 690 -18.13 -42.29 -32.05
CA ALA A 690 -18.91 -42.39 -30.82
C ALA A 690 -20.20 -43.22 -30.95
N ALA A 691 -20.60 -43.61 -32.17
CA ALA A 691 -21.84 -44.35 -32.40
C ALA A 691 -21.74 -45.87 -32.14
N ALA A 692 -20.54 -46.44 -31.95
CA ALA A 692 -20.35 -47.90 -31.92
C ALA A 692 -19.58 -48.47 -30.70
N LYS A 693 -19.07 -47.64 -29.77
CA LYS A 693 -18.29 -48.10 -28.62
C LYS A 693 -18.83 -47.59 -27.28
N PRO A 694 -18.69 -48.35 -26.17
CA PRO A 694 -19.20 -47.95 -24.85
C PRO A 694 -18.51 -46.66 -24.38
N ALA A 695 -19.29 -45.74 -23.79
CA ALA A 695 -18.88 -44.38 -23.42
C ALA A 695 -17.58 -44.27 -22.59
N GLY A 696 -17.18 -45.33 -21.87
CA GLY A 696 -15.92 -45.37 -21.10
C GLY A 696 -14.66 -45.60 -21.94
N GLU A 697 -14.74 -46.27 -23.09
CA GLU A 697 -13.58 -46.59 -23.94
C GLU A 697 -13.21 -45.40 -24.85
N THR A 698 -14.22 -44.65 -25.30
CA THR A 698 -14.07 -43.43 -26.10
C THR A 698 -13.42 -42.29 -25.31
N ASP A 699 -13.71 -42.18 -24.00
CA ASP A 699 -13.12 -41.16 -23.14
C ASP A 699 -11.64 -41.43 -22.82
N VAL A 700 -11.26 -42.72 -22.67
CA VAL A 700 -9.86 -43.12 -22.47
C VAL A 700 -9.03 -42.85 -23.72
N ALA A 701 -9.54 -43.18 -24.91
CA ALA A 701 -8.86 -42.89 -26.18
C ALA A 701 -8.65 -41.37 -26.38
N ARG A 702 -9.65 -40.56 -26.02
CA ARG A 702 -9.56 -39.10 -26.08
C ARG A 702 -8.51 -38.53 -25.11
N GLU A 703 -8.46 -39.03 -23.87
CA GLU A 703 -7.45 -38.61 -22.90
C GLU A 703 -6.03 -39.07 -23.27
N ARG A 704 -5.89 -40.25 -23.89
CA ARG A 704 -4.62 -40.71 -24.47
C ARG A 704 -4.15 -39.80 -25.60
N ALA A 705 -5.02 -39.47 -26.56
CA ALA A 705 -4.69 -38.56 -27.66
C ALA A 705 -4.28 -37.16 -27.16
N LYS A 706 -4.97 -36.62 -26.13
CA LYS A 706 -4.57 -35.36 -25.49
C LYS A 706 -3.21 -35.43 -24.80
N THR A 707 -2.90 -36.55 -24.14
CA THR A 707 -1.62 -36.75 -23.44
C THR A 707 -0.47 -36.91 -24.43
N ALA A 708 -0.67 -37.72 -25.47
CA ALA A 708 0.25 -37.89 -26.60
C ALA A 708 0.56 -36.55 -27.28
N ARG A 709 -0.47 -35.74 -27.51
CA ARG A 709 -0.28 -34.40 -28.06
C ARG A 709 0.52 -33.49 -27.13
N ALA A 710 0.20 -33.47 -25.83
CA ALA A 710 0.95 -32.67 -24.87
C ALA A 710 2.43 -33.08 -24.81
N LEU A 711 2.74 -34.36 -25.04
CA LEU A 711 4.12 -34.84 -25.20
C LEU A 711 4.78 -34.22 -26.44
N LEU A 712 4.16 -34.31 -27.62
CA LEU A 712 4.70 -33.72 -28.86
C LEU A 712 4.87 -32.19 -28.75
N GLU A 713 3.91 -31.49 -28.16
CA GLU A 713 4.00 -30.05 -27.91
C GLU A 713 5.13 -29.70 -26.94
N GLY A 714 5.34 -30.53 -25.92
CA GLY A 714 6.45 -30.42 -24.97
C GLY A 714 7.80 -30.63 -25.64
N VAL A 715 7.93 -31.68 -26.48
CA VAL A 715 9.16 -31.97 -27.24
C VAL A 715 9.49 -30.83 -28.22
N ARG A 716 8.51 -30.31 -28.97
CA ARG A 716 8.75 -29.15 -29.84
C ARG A 716 9.20 -27.91 -29.06
N LEU A 717 8.66 -27.71 -27.86
CA LEU A 717 9.11 -26.62 -26.97
C LEU A 717 10.53 -26.85 -26.43
N VAL A 718 10.98 -28.10 -26.31
CA VAL A 718 12.38 -28.43 -25.98
C VAL A 718 13.31 -28.04 -27.14
N CYS A 719 12.91 -28.29 -28.40
CA CYS A 719 13.66 -27.80 -29.56
C CYS A 719 13.84 -26.27 -29.53
N TRP A 720 12.83 -25.53 -29.06
CA TRP A 720 12.92 -24.08 -28.88
C TRP A 720 13.84 -23.64 -27.72
N ASP A 721 14.10 -24.52 -26.75
CA ASP A 721 14.92 -24.26 -25.55
C ASP A 721 16.41 -24.48 -25.83
N GLU A 722 16.76 -25.64 -26.39
CA GLU A 722 18.15 -26.09 -26.57
C GLU A 722 18.63 -26.18 -28.02
N GLY A 723 17.74 -26.14 -29.02
CA GLY A 723 18.11 -26.35 -30.44
C GLY A 723 17.43 -27.60 -31.02
N ALA A 724 17.31 -27.68 -32.35
CA ALA A 724 16.67 -28.84 -32.99
C ALA A 724 17.64 -30.02 -33.08
N ALA A 725 18.92 -29.75 -33.35
CA ALA A 725 19.99 -30.76 -33.35
C ALA A 725 20.10 -31.49 -32.00
N ASP A 726 20.20 -30.73 -30.90
CA ASP A 726 20.29 -31.27 -29.53
C ASP A 726 19.02 -32.03 -29.09
N ALA A 727 17.88 -31.75 -29.71
CA ALA A 727 16.58 -32.37 -29.42
C ALA A 727 16.20 -33.50 -30.40
N SER A 728 17.09 -33.87 -31.34
CA SER A 728 16.84 -34.89 -32.36
C SER A 728 16.44 -36.26 -31.78
N ASP A 729 17.14 -36.72 -30.74
CA ASP A 729 16.90 -38.00 -30.07
C ASP A 729 15.46 -38.13 -29.51
N VAL A 730 14.97 -37.05 -28.87
CA VAL A 730 13.62 -36.99 -28.31
C VAL A 730 12.57 -36.69 -29.37
N LEU A 731 12.92 -36.02 -30.47
CA LEU A 731 12.05 -35.85 -31.64
C LEU A 731 11.76 -37.20 -32.29
N GLU A 732 12.79 -37.94 -32.70
CA GLU A 732 12.68 -39.26 -33.31
C GLU A 732 11.95 -40.22 -32.39
N GLY A 733 12.41 -40.37 -31.15
CA GLY A 733 11.76 -41.27 -30.21
C GLY A 733 10.29 -40.90 -29.96
N SER A 734 9.94 -39.61 -29.94
CA SER A 734 8.54 -39.20 -29.79
C SER A 734 7.67 -39.54 -31.01
N ILE A 735 8.22 -39.49 -32.23
CA ILE A 735 7.54 -39.95 -33.44
C ILE A 735 7.26 -41.45 -33.32
N ASP A 736 8.30 -42.26 -33.03
CA ASP A 736 8.20 -43.71 -32.88
C ASP A 736 7.17 -44.10 -31.81
N ALA A 737 7.21 -43.43 -30.65
CA ALA A 737 6.28 -43.67 -29.58
C ALA A 737 4.83 -43.36 -29.98
N ILE A 738 4.58 -42.28 -30.71
CA ILE A 738 3.23 -41.92 -31.16
C ILE A 738 2.74 -42.87 -32.26
N GLU A 739 3.58 -43.25 -33.21
CA GLU A 739 3.22 -44.18 -34.27
C GLU A 739 2.95 -45.59 -33.72
N ALA A 740 3.73 -46.05 -32.72
CA ALA A 740 3.48 -47.29 -32.01
C ALA A 740 2.17 -47.26 -31.20
N LEU A 741 1.85 -46.13 -30.56
CA LEU A 741 0.61 -45.96 -29.77
C LEU A 741 -0.64 -45.73 -30.65
N PHE A 742 -0.47 -45.18 -31.85
CA PHE A 742 -1.53 -44.88 -32.81
C PHE A 742 -1.12 -45.36 -34.22
N PRO A 743 -1.11 -46.68 -34.49
CA PRO A 743 -0.62 -47.25 -35.76
C PRO A 743 -1.33 -46.70 -37.00
N GLN A 744 -2.58 -46.24 -36.86
CA GLN A 744 -3.33 -45.59 -37.94
C GLN A 744 -2.76 -44.22 -38.38
N LEU A 745 -1.77 -43.69 -37.66
CA LEU A 745 -1.07 -42.44 -37.96
C LEU A 745 0.33 -42.67 -38.53
N ALA A 746 0.85 -43.91 -38.49
CA ALA A 746 2.14 -44.26 -39.06
C ALA A 746 2.10 -44.16 -40.59
N ASP A 747 3.23 -43.83 -41.20
CA ASP A 747 3.36 -43.88 -42.65
C ASP A 747 3.37 -45.35 -43.13
N ALA A 748 2.96 -45.58 -44.38
CA ALA A 748 2.97 -46.94 -44.93
C ALA A 748 4.42 -47.44 -45.00
N PRO A 749 4.70 -48.70 -44.60
CA PRO A 749 6.05 -49.24 -44.71
C PRO A 749 6.51 -49.16 -46.18
N GLU A 750 7.70 -48.62 -46.42
CA GLU A 750 8.29 -48.69 -47.75
C GLU A 750 8.45 -50.17 -48.13
N PRO A 751 8.12 -50.56 -49.38
CA PRO A 751 8.41 -51.90 -49.85
C PRO A 751 9.94 -52.05 -49.95
N THR A 752 10.55 -52.72 -48.97
CA THR A 752 11.94 -53.14 -49.07
C THR A 752 12.00 -54.31 -50.05
N ASP A 753 12.58 -54.08 -51.23
CA ASP A 753 13.02 -55.12 -52.16
C ASP A 753 14.26 -55.81 -51.56
N ASP A 754 14.08 -56.61 -50.51
CA ASP A 754 15.10 -57.53 -50.02
C ASP A 754 14.44 -58.88 -49.74
N ASP A 755 14.49 -59.75 -50.76
CA ASP A 755 14.32 -61.20 -50.63
C ASP A 755 15.53 -61.75 -49.85
N ASP A 756 15.46 -61.77 -48.52
CA ASP A 756 16.23 -62.71 -47.70
C ASP A 756 15.42 -63.06 -46.44
N ASP A 757 14.78 -64.24 -46.52
CA ASP A 757 14.09 -64.92 -45.43
C ASP A 757 15.11 -65.31 -44.34
N ASP A 758 15.25 -64.48 -43.31
CA ASP A 758 15.62 -64.90 -41.96
C ASP A 758 14.61 -64.27 -40.98
N GLU A 759 13.57 -65.02 -40.62
CA GLU A 759 12.64 -64.70 -39.53
C GLU A 759 13.41 -64.71 -38.18
N GLU A 760 14.16 -63.67 -37.88
CA GLU A 760 14.36 -63.26 -36.48
C GLU A 760 13.01 -62.73 -35.97
N ASP A 761 12.31 -63.60 -35.25
CA ASP A 761 11.08 -63.33 -34.48
C ASP A 761 11.41 -62.40 -33.29
N GLY A 762 11.97 -61.23 -33.61
CA GLY A 762 12.21 -60.12 -32.70
C GLY A 762 10.86 -59.50 -32.36
N GLU A 763 10.32 -59.88 -31.20
CA GLU A 763 9.09 -59.33 -30.64
C GLU A 763 9.16 -57.79 -30.69
N LYS A 764 8.43 -57.16 -31.61
CA LYS A 764 8.46 -55.69 -31.79
C LYS A 764 8.24 -55.02 -30.42
N PRO A 765 9.10 -54.08 -30.02
CA PRO A 765 9.06 -53.52 -28.67
C PRO A 765 7.66 -52.98 -28.36
N GLU A 766 7.13 -53.31 -27.19
CA GLU A 766 5.80 -52.88 -26.77
C GLU A 766 5.73 -51.33 -26.82
N PRO A 767 4.63 -50.72 -27.33
CA PRO A 767 4.52 -49.26 -27.44
C PRO A 767 4.73 -48.51 -26.11
N SER A 768 4.45 -49.17 -24.98
CA SER A 768 4.70 -48.67 -23.64
C SER A 768 6.19 -48.58 -23.30
N THR A 769 7.02 -49.48 -23.83
CA THR A 769 8.49 -49.47 -23.70
C THR A 769 9.09 -48.31 -24.48
N ILE A 770 8.69 -48.11 -25.74
CA ILE A 770 9.15 -46.99 -26.58
C ILE A 770 8.78 -45.66 -25.92
N LEU A 771 7.53 -45.50 -25.47
CA LEU A 771 7.10 -44.30 -24.74
C LEU A 771 7.90 -44.08 -23.46
N LEU A 772 8.21 -45.14 -22.71
CA LEU A 772 8.97 -45.04 -21.48
C LEU A 772 10.41 -44.59 -21.75
N ASP A 773 11.05 -45.09 -22.81
CA ASP A 773 12.41 -44.70 -23.19
C ASP A 773 12.50 -43.22 -23.56
N VAL A 774 11.54 -42.71 -24.34
CA VAL A 774 11.42 -41.28 -24.66
C VAL A 774 11.23 -40.44 -23.41
N VAL A 775 10.32 -40.86 -22.52
CA VAL A 775 10.06 -40.13 -21.28
C VAL A 775 11.28 -40.19 -20.35
N LEU A 776 12.04 -41.28 -20.34
CA LEU A 776 13.30 -41.38 -19.60
C LEU A 776 14.39 -40.48 -20.21
N ALA A 777 14.52 -40.43 -21.52
CA ALA A 777 15.41 -39.51 -22.23
C ALA A 777 15.07 -38.04 -21.86
N LEU A 778 13.79 -37.68 -21.91
CA LEU A 778 13.29 -36.37 -21.46
C LEU A 778 13.62 -36.11 -19.97
N LEU A 779 13.36 -37.05 -19.08
CA LEU A 779 13.58 -36.87 -17.64
C LEU A 779 15.06 -36.83 -17.23
N ARG A 780 15.98 -37.33 -18.06
CA ARG A 780 17.44 -37.20 -17.88
C ARG A 780 17.92 -35.78 -18.10
N ARG A 781 17.22 -34.98 -18.91
CA ARG A 781 17.58 -33.59 -19.18
C ARG A 781 17.47 -32.73 -17.91
N PRO A 782 18.40 -31.80 -17.65
CA PRO A 782 18.40 -30.97 -16.45
C PRO A 782 17.35 -29.85 -16.47
N SER A 783 16.23 -30.03 -17.17
CA SER A 783 15.17 -29.02 -17.32
C SER A 783 13.99 -29.27 -16.38
N ALA A 784 13.66 -28.26 -15.57
CA ALA A 784 12.47 -28.30 -14.71
C ALA A 784 11.17 -28.27 -15.52
N PHE A 785 11.18 -27.60 -16.68
CA PHE A 785 10.07 -27.58 -17.62
C PHE A 785 9.78 -28.97 -18.16
N VAL A 786 10.82 -29.69 -18.60
CA VAL A 786 10.67 -31.06 -19.09
C VAL A 786 10.07 -31.98 -18.05
N LYS A 787 10.57 -31.91 -16.81
CA LYS A 787 10.02 -32.66 -15.67
C LYS A 787 8.55 -32.32 -15.39
N ALA A 788 8.14 -31.08 -15.60
CA ALA A 788 6.77 -30.63 -15.35
C ALA A 788 5.76 -31.20 -16.35
N PHE A 789 6.09 -31.34 -17.63
CA PHE A 789 5.17 -31.93 -18.62
C PHE A 789 5.33 -33.45 -18.77
N ALA A 790 6.55 -33.99 -18.66
CA ALA A 790 6.82 -35.42 -18.83
C ALA A 790 6.50 -36.24 -17.55
N GLY A 791 6.71 -35.68 -16.35
CA GLY A 791 6.47 -36.36 -15.08
C GLY A 791 5.03 -36.88 -14.88
N PRO A 792 3.98 -36.08 -15.19
CA PRO A 792 2.59 -36.54 -15.11
C PRO A 792 2.25 -37.72 -16.03
N ILE A 793 2.99 -37.91 -17.13
CA ILE A 793 2.80 -39.01 -18.08
C ILE A 793 3.17 -40.34 -17.41
N VAL A 794 4.29 -40.38 -16.69
CA VAL A 794 4.75 -41.55 -15.90
C VAL A 794 3.80 -41.88 -14.74
N LEU A 795 3.29 -40.85 -14.06
CA LEU A 795 2.47 -41.02 -12.85
C LEU A 795 1.03 -41.47 -13.14
N ARG A 796 0.50 -41.19 -14.33
CA ARG A 796 -0.84 -41.63 -14.74
C ARG A 796 -0.93 -43.15 -14.97
N ASP A 797 0.16 -43.79 -15.37
CA ASP A 797 0.19 -45.24 -15.63
C ASP A 797 0.40 -46.09 -14.37
N ARG A 798 0.91 -45.50 -13.28
CA ARG A 798 1.18 -46.19 -12.00
C ARG A 798 0.06 -46.08 -10.95
N ALA A 799 -1.01 -45.33 -11.20
CA ALA A 799 -2.13 -45.23 -10.26
C ALA A 799 -3.02 -46.49 -10.35
N PRO A 800 -3.17 -47.29 -9.27
CA PRO A 800 -4.07 -48.44 -9.30
C PRO A 800 -5.49 -47.94 -9.56
N ARG A 801 -6.14 -48.50 -10.59
CA ARG A 801 -7.55 -48.27 -10.95
C ARG A 801 -8.43 -48.43 -9.70
N ARG A 802 -8.66 -47.36 -8.95
CA ARG A 802 -9.66 -47.34 -7.86
C ARG A 802 -11.02 -47.52 -8.52
N ARG A 803 -11.52 -48.76 -8.52
CA ARG A 803 -12.93 -49.08 -8.78
C ARG A 803 -13.76 -48.15 -7.88
N ARG A 804 -14.39 -47.13 -8.46
CA ARG A 804 -15.50 -46.42 -7.82
C ARG A 804 -16.61 -47.44 -7.61
N ARG A 805 -16.61 -48.13 -6.47
CA ARG A 805 -17.83 -48.75 -5.96
C ARG A 805 -18.77 -47.60 -5.63
N ALA A 806 -19.78 -47.41 -6.49
CA ALA A 806 -20.93 -46.60 -6.16
C ALA A 806 -21.59 -47.20 -4.90
N CYS A 807 -21.47 -46.51 -3.77
CA CYS A 807 -22.37 -46.72 -2.64
C CYS A 807 -23.74 -46.21 -3.06
N ARG A 808 -24.58 -47.10 -3.60
CA ARG A 808 -26.04 -47.02 -3.45
C ARG A 808 -26.41 -47.78 -2.19
N ARG A 809 -26.73 -47.06 -1.12
CA ARG A 809 -27.66 -47.41 -0.04
C ARG A 809 -28.26 -46.07 0.39
N GLY A 810 -29.58 -45.87 0.35
CA GLY A 810 -30.60 -46.73 0.94
C GLY A 810 -30.92 -46.09 2.28
#